data_AF-A0AAV5GQ81-F1
#
_entry.id   AF-A0AAV5GQ81-F1
#
_cell.length_a   1.000
_cell.length_b   1.000
_cell.length_c   1.000
_cell.angle_alpha   90.00
_cell.angle_beta   90.00
_cell.angle_gamma   90.00
#
_symmetry.space_group_name_H-M   'P 1'
#
loop_
_entity.id
_entity.type
_entity.pdbx_description
1 polymer ?
#
loop_
_entity_poly.entity_id
_entity_poly.type
_entity_poly.pdbx_seq_one_letter_code
_entity_poly.pdbx_strand_id
1 'polypeptide(L)'
;MGPPTHIFHPLPHARPGGADVENGAAISELFRSGGPGTTVLLAQRQTYVLFGEIDMAHPGTTLATQGFPTFESGNQAVLETRAQDNSVGVRMLNLPRCAVKRVHIRGCRGWGTKAPSDEEKERWKHEGRMGWLEGGGPLIVMGGPEAYEQMVEGCRLEDPRGWTGVHLVDFAQRCRVINNLVGPCGQQAPGPWADGLSIAGKDSVVAGNTVFDATDGAIVLFCAPGTVCANNTIIARERNLLGAINMVDDFPFDRNFDETRVIGNTIKTEGAFIRVAIACGPTSWNPWGPGHTLNYGGQVLHNYIGPGQLGYGITLSGTKNFTVLGNEIMPSTRFAGSTHRFYPATINAPPSAFVRQWPDRGRVLGCDVQPDFVEGELQWVIGIEPEVGDKLEYEGGQVSLDMRGMSRAGEGGLALRGARWEVGKAGELLLRRVEGKTDQFGQGEYGRGSVVWASGSSAVAQGVREVEEPQLDFHLDGTLATRSKGGHGDTLWDPTSYLAPFLAHLPPAPSDPDPSEPTPPEKWLAHPKLILQNRQPYLQLKHRDGHLVYSTSYEWTNQDGWQLHAGQWIAIAPRQLRGYLDPQGIEENPQDGSGAPPPPPASQQQPPHDQGHHGGRFSSFVRDIGQSLQERGINVGQAFPNMSRAGGPPPIPPRPGSHPLAPPQQQGQPHLVPTFLYLSPETSQLILHSSPTGPTNPQPEHVHWSVPNPPVQPAPKNAWLTFQGDGNFVMYAEGGPCWASGTNGDNGAEKFVLRAADEEGGPAFELYNKHGHRIFSSRG
;
A
#
# COMPACT_ATOMS: atom_id res chain seq x y z
N MET A 1 -38.45 44.56 -13.52
CA MET A 1 -37.20 44.67 -14.30
C MET A 1 -36.42 43.39 -14.08
N GLY A 2 -35.77 42.85 -15.12
CA GLY A 2 -34.88 41.69 -14.94
C GLY A 2 -33.70 42.04 -14.03
N PRO A 3 -33.00 41.04 -13.47
CA PRO A 3 -31.82 41.29 -12.65
C PRO A 3 -30.75 42.04 -13.46
N PRO A 4 -30.02 42.99 -12.84
CA PRO A 4 -29.07 43.82 -13.57
C PRO A 4 -27.86 43.02 -14.04
N THR A 5 -27.35 43.38 -15.22
CA THR A 5 -26.11 42.83 -15.77
C THR A 5 -25.11 43.96 -15.99
N HIS A 6 -23.92 43.83 -15.42
CA HIS A 6 -22.84 44.81 -15.52
C HIS A 6 -21.67 44.22 -16.31
N ILE A 7 -21.05 45.01 -17.18
CA ILE A 7 -19.74 44.70 -17.75
C ILE A 7 -18.72 45.54 -17.00
N PHE A 8 -17.76 44.90 -16.34
CA PHE A 8 -16.77 45.56 -15.49
C PHE A 8 -15.38 45.52 -16.14
N HIS A 9 -14.77 46.69 -16.29
CA HIS A 9 -13.38 46.84 -16.76
C HIS A 9 -12.44 47.09 -15.56
N PRO A 10 -11.19 46.62 -15.60
CA PRO A 10 -10.27 46.79 -14.47
C PRO A 10 -9.97 48.27 -14.23
N LEU A 11 -9.83 48.65 -12.97
CA LEU A 11 -9.46 50.01 -12.58
C LEU A 11 -7.99 50.30 -12.98
N PRO A 12 -7.70 51.43 -13.65
CA PRO A 12 -6.37 51.71 -14.23
C PRO A 12 -5.25 51.91 -13.19
N HIS A 13 -5.59 52.22 -11.93
CA HIS A 13 -4.64 52.45 -10.84
C HIS A 13 -5.08 51.72 -9.56
N ALA A 14 -5.41 50.43 -9.70
CA ALA A 14 -5.87 49.62 -8.58
C ALA A 14 -4.85 49.63 -7.42
N ARG A 15 -5.30 50.01 -6.22
CA ARG A 15 -4.52 50.10 -4.98
C ARG A 15 -5.43 49.88 -3.77
N PRO A 16 -4.88 49.51 -2.59
CA PRO A 16 -5.67 49.49 -1.36
C PRO A 16 -6.30 50.86 -1.08
N GLY A 17 -7.57 50.92 -0.66
CA GLY A 17 -8.19 52.19 -0.24
C GLY A 17 -9.67 52.43 -0.54
N GLY A 18 -10.43 51.45 -1.06
CA GLY A 18 -11.89 51.55 -1.23
C GLY A 18 -12.39 51.30 -2.67
N ALA A 19 -13.72 51.30 -2.87
CA ALA A 19 -14.37 50.88 -4.13
C ALA A 19 -13.97 51.72 -5.35
N ASP A 20 -13.59 52.99 -5.18
CA ASP A 20 -13.18 53.85 -6.30
C ASP A 20 -11.77 53.51 -6.84
N VAL A 21 -10.99 52.73 -6.08
CA VAL A 21 -9.57 52.48 -6.36
C VAL A 21 -9.18 51.01 -6.25
N GLU A 22 -10.08 50.09 -5.89
CA GLU A 22 -9.78 48.68 -5.66
C GLU A 22 -10.82 47.77 -6.36
N ASN A 23 -10.36 46.83 -7.19
CA ASN A 23 -11.25 46.03 -8.04
C ASN A 23 -12.20 45.13 -7.23
N GLY A 24 -11.73 44.50 -6.15
CA GLY A 24 -12.54 43.62 -5.31
C GLY A 24 -13.71 44.36 -4.68
N ALA A 25 -13.44 45.51 -4.07
CA ALA A 25 -14.41 46.40 -3.45
C ALA A 25 -15.39 47.00 -4.48
N ALA A 26 -14.90 47.39 -5.65
CA ALA A 26 -15.75 47.90 -6.74
C ALA A 26 -16.76 46.85 -7.22
N ILE A 27 -16.29 45.61 -7.46
CA ILE A 27 -17.14 44.50 -7.89
C ILE A 27 -18.12 44.10 -6.77
N SER A 28 -17.66 44.08 -5.52
CA SER A 28 -18.51 43.80 -4.35
C SER A 28 -19.64 44.83 -4.20
N GLU A 29 -19.36 46.11 -4.47
CA GLU A 29 -20.37 47.17 -4.44
C GLU A 29 -21.42 46.99 -5.55
N LEU A 30 -21.04 46.49 -6.73
CA LEU A 30 -22.02 46.12 -7.77
C LEU A 30 -22.95 45.00 -7.30
N PHE A 31 -22.43 43.99 -6.61
CA PHE A 31 -23.29 42.96 -6.03
C PHE A 31 -24.19 43.53 -4.94
N ARG A 32 -23.66 44.35 -4.02
CA ARG A 32 -24.42 44.95 -2.92
C ARG A 32 -25.59 45.80 -3.41
N SER A 33 -25.34 46.67 -4.38
CA SER A 33 -26.31 47.63 -4.93
C SER A 33 -27.26 47.02 -5.97
N GLY A 34 -26.83 46.00 -6.72
CA GLY A 34 -27.62 45.38 -7.79
C GLY A 34 -28.76 44.47 -7.32
N GLY A 35 -28.65 43.88 -6.12
CA GLY A 35 -29.68 42.99 -5.56
C GLY A 35 -29.63 41.54 -6.08
N PRO A 36 -30.64 40.70 -5.73
CA PRO A 36 -30.69 39.29 -6.14
C PRO A 36 -30.66 39.09 -7.66
N GLY A 37 -29.92 38.08 -8.11
CA GLY A 37 -29.79 37.73 -9.53
C GLY A 37 -28.76 38.56 -10.31
N THR A 38 -28.14 39.58 -9.70
CA THR A 38 -27.16 40.46 -10.36
C THR A 38 -26.04 39.66 -11.01
N THR A 39 -25.73 39.98 -12.26
CA THR A 39 -24.61 39.39 -13.01
C THR A 39 -23.53 40.43 -13.26
N VAL A 40 -22.29 40.14 -12.88
CA VAL A 40 -21.10 40.93 -13.21
C VAL A 40 -20.25 40.15 -14.20
N LEU A 41 -20.08 40.72 -15.40
CA LEU A 41 -19.28 40.18 -16.49
C LEU A 41 -17.94 40.91 -16.55
N LEU A 42 -16.85 40.16 -16.38
CA LEU A 42 -15.48 40.65 -16.52
C LEU A 42 -15.08 40.66 -17.99
N ALA A 43 -14.46 41.75 -18.45
CA ALA A 43 -13.95 41.85 -19.81
C ALA A 43 -12.88 40.77 -20.09
N GLN A 44 -12.95 40.15 -21.27
CA GLN A 44 -12.02 39.10 -21.67
C GLN A 44 -10.57 39.57 -21.67
N ARG A 45 -9.64 38.66 -21.31
CA ARG A 45 -8.18 38.88 -21.34
C ARG A 45 -7.69 40.08 -20.51
N GLN A 46 -8.51 40.53 -19.55
CA GLN A 46 -8.13 41.57 -18.59
C GLN A 46 -7.68 40.95 -17.28
N THR A 47 -6.71 41.60 -16.64
CA THR A 47 -6.24 41.23 -15.29
C THR A 47 -6.76 42.23 -14.27
N TYR A 48 -7.38 41.70 -13.22
CA TYR A 48 -7.92 42.45 -12.09
C TYR A 48 -7.09 42.10 -10.86
N VAL A 49 -6.26 43.03 -10.44
CA VAL A 49 -5.51 42.90 -9.18
C VAL A 49 -6.45 43.18 -8.02
N LEU A 50 -6.53 42.24 -7.08
CA LEU A 50 -7.38 42.28 -5.90
C LEU A 50 -6.52 42.56 -4.66
N PHE A 51 -6.85 43.65 -3.96
CA PHE A 51 -6.33 43.97 -2.62
C PHE A 51 -7.38 43.73 -1.52
N GLY A 52 -8.62 43.42 -1.90
CA GLY A 52 -9.67 42.83 -1.07
C GLY A 52 -10.35 41.68 -1.82
N GLU A 53 -11.14 40.88 -1.13
CA GLU A 53 -11.93 39.82 -1.76
C GLU A 53 -13.13 40.40 -2.53
N ILE A 54 -13.65 39.64 -3.49
CA ILE A 54 -14.96 39.90 -4.10
C ILE A 54 -16.03 39.21 -3.26
N ASP A 55 -16.86 39.98 -2.58
CA ASP A 55 -17.95 39.48 -1.74
C ASP A 55 -19.29 39.54 -2.49
N MET A 56 -19.89 38.38 -2.73
CA MET A 56 -21.25 38.31 -3.26
C MET A 56 -22.25 38.61 -2.14
N ALA A 57 -23.24 39.47 -2.42
CA ALA A 57 -24.12 40.01 -1.38
C ALA A 57 -25.55 39.44 -1.40
N HIS A 58 -26.01 38.84 -2.51
CA HIS A 58 -27.40 38.43 -2.67
C HIS A 58 -27.53 37.05 -3.34
N PRO A 59 -28.67 36.35 -3.15
CA PRO A 59 -28.95 35.10 -3.85
C PRO A 59 -28.94 35.24 -5.37
N GLY A 60 -28.55 34.17 -6.07
CA GLY A 60 -28.65 34.09 -7.53
C GLY A 60 -27.65 34.95 -8.29
N THR A 61 -26.71 35.63 -7.62
CA THR A 61 -25.72 36.48 -8.28
C THR A 61 -24.67 35.68 -9.02
N THR A 62 -24.17 36.21 -10.13
CA THR A 62 -23.17 35.54 -10.97
C THR A 62 -21.97 36.45 -11.23
N LEU A 63 -20.76 35.94 -11.00
CA LEU A 63 -19.51 36.50 -11.51
C LEU A 63 -19.03 35.65 -12.68
N ALA A 64 -18.82 36.24 -13.86
CA ALA A 64 -18.35 35.48 -15.02
C ALA A 64 -17.44 36.29 -15.94
N THR A 65 -16.67 35.61 -16.79
CA THR A 65 -16.05 36.30 -17.93
C THR A 65 -17.10 36.54 -19.03
N GLN A 66 -17.12 37.74 -19.60
CA GLN A 66 -17.98 38.12 -20.72
C GLN A 66 -17.85 37.10 -21.87
N GLY A 67 -18.97 36.59 -22.35
CA GLY A 67 -19.02 35.65 -23.47
C GLY A 67 -18.69 34.19 -23.11
N PHE A 68 -18.45 33.87 -21.83
CA PHE A 68 -18.23 32.49 -21.34
C PHE A 68 -17.19 31.69 -22.16
N PRO A 69 -15.96 32.18 -22.29
CA PRO A 69 -14.94 31.55 -23.12
C PRO A 69 -14.60 30.12 -22.64
N THR A 70 -14.22 29.25 -23.58
CA THR A 70 -13.66 27.93 -23.26
C THR A 70 -12.22 28.08 -22.74
N PHE A 71 -11.68 27.02 -22.12
CA PHE A 71 -10.30 27.06 -21.61
C PHE A 71 -9.28 27.22 -22.74
N GLU A 72 -9.49 26.54 -23.86
CA GLU A 72 -8.60 26.50 -25.01
C GLU A 72 -8.47 27.87 -25.67
N SER A 73 -9.47 28.74 -25.49
CA SER A 73 -9.47 30.07 -26.08
C SER A 73 -8.52 31.03 -25.35
N GLY A 74 -8.12 30.75 -24.11
CA GLY A 74 -7.29 31.64 -23.30
C GLY A 74 -7.90 33.03 -23.02
N ASN A 75 -9.20 33.22 -23.25
CA ASN A 75 -9.85 34.54 -23.17
C ASN A 75 -10.49 34.84 -21.81
N GLN A 76 -10.28 33.99 -20.81
CA GLN A 76 -10.81 34.22 -19.46
C GLN A 76 -10.27 35.53 -18.87
N ALA A 77 -11.11 36.23 -18.10
CA ALA A 77 -10.64 37.29 -17.21
C ALA A 77 -9.81 36.67 -16.08
N VAL A 78 -8.77 37.38 -15.65
CA VAL A 78 -7.83 36.93 -14.62
C VAL A 78 -8.01 37.76 -13.35
N LEU A 79 -8.29 37.13 -12.23
CA LEU A 79 -8.30 37.72 -10.89
C LEU A 79 -7.01 37.34 -10.16
N GLU A 80 -6.25 38.31 -9.67
CA GLU A 80 -4.99 38.07 -8.95
C GLU A 80 -5.07 38.58 -7.50
N THR A 81 -4.98 37.68 -6.51
CA THR A 81 -5.03 38.07 -5.09
C THR A 81 -3.66 38.58 -4.62
N ARG A 82 -3.52 39.90 -4.46
CA ARG A 82 -2.26 40.56 -4.04
C ARG A 82 -2.35 41.29 -2.70
N ALA A 83 -3.43 41.10 -1.95
CA ALA A 83 -3.58 41.62 -0.58
C ALA A 83 -2.48 41.08 0.34
N GLN A 84 -1.98 41.83 1.31
CA GLN A 84 -0.91 41.33 2.19
C GLN A 84 -1.43 40.28 3.17
N ASP A 85 -2.64 40.47 3.68
CA ASP A 85 -3.30 39.76 4.78
C ASP A 85 -4.56 38.99 4.35
N ASN A 86 -4.90 38.97 3.06
CA ASN A 86 -6.01 38.20 2.52
C ASN A 86 -5.54 37.27 1.38
N SER A 87 -6.12 36.07 1.35
CA SER A 87 -5.87 35.01 0.37
C SER A 87 -7.14 34.63 -0.43
N VAL A 88 -8.31 35.10 0.02
CA VAL A 88 -9.60 34.83 -0.63
C VAL A 88 -9.76 35.76 -1.83
N GLY A 89 -10.03 35.18 -2.99
CA GLY A 89 -10.37 35.92 -4.20
C GLY A 89 -11.86 36.20 -4.30
N VAL A 90 -12.69 35.17 -4.04
CA VAL A 90 -14.15 35.26 -4.15
C VAL A 90 -14.83 34.58 -2.95
N ARG A 91 -15.82 35.28 -2.38
CA ARG A 91 -16.64 34.84 -1.26
C ARG A 91 -18.10 34.74 -1.65
N MET A 92 -18.69 33.57 -1.42
CA MET A 92 -20.10 33.26 -1.68
C MET A 92 -20.78 32.62 -0.46
N LEU A 93 -20.36 32.92 0.76
CA LEU A 93 -20.88 32.20 1.94
C LEU A 93 -22.35 32.52 2.25
N ASN A 94 -23.11 31.49 2.65
CA ASN A 94 -24.50 31.59 3.10
C ASN A 94 -25.48 32.21 2.09
N LEU A 95 -25.23 32.00 0.79
CA LEU A 95 -26.08 32.49 -0.27
C LEU A 95 -26.55 31.37 -1.20
N PRO A 96 -27.84 31.26 -1.53
CA PRO A 96 -28.28 30.28 -2.50
C PRO A 96 -28.09 30.76 -3.94
N ARG A 97 -27.83 29.80 -4.84
CA ARG A 97 -27.79 29.98 -6.31
C ARG A 97 -26.73 30.96 -6.84
N CYS A 98 -25.72 31.30 -6.04
CA CYS A 98 -24.58 32.11 -6.51
C CYS A 98 -23.67 31.31 -7.43
N ALA A 99 -23.04 31.97 -8.40
CA ALA A 99 -22.18 31.30 -9.37
C ALA A 99 -20.91 32.07 -9.73
N VAL A 100 -19.79 31.36 -9.86
CA VAL A 100 -18.57 31.82 -10.52
C VAL A 100 -18.35 30.98 -11.77
N LYS A 101 -18.23 31.64 -12.94
CA LYS A 101 -18.18 30.94 -14.23
C LYS A 101 -17.08 31.46 -15.16
N ARG A 102 -16.25 30.57 -15.69
CA ARG A 102 -15.27 30.89 -16.74
C ARG A 102 -14.27 31.98 -16.34
N VAL A 103 -13.89 32.05 -15.07
CA VAL A 103 -12.91 33.00 -14.54
C VAL A 103 -11.60 32.27 -14.24
N HIS A 104 -10.46 32.90 -14.55
CA HIS A 104 -9.17 32.46 -14.05
C HIS A 104 -8.87 33.21 -12.76
N ILE A 105 -8.75 32.50 -11.64
CA ILE A 105 -8.38 33.06 -10.35
C ILE A 105 -7.01 32.53 -9.97
N ARG A 106 -6.08 33.44 -9.69
CA ARG A 106 -4.70 33.15 -9.31
C ARG A 106 -4.44 33.70 -7.91
N GLY A 107 -4.05 32.80 -7.01
CA GLY A 107 -3.70 33.16 -5.63
C GLY A 107 -2.40 33.96 -5.53
N CYS A 108 -1.54 33.89 -6.55
CA CYS A 108 -0.25 34.58 -6.61
C CYS A 108 0.67 34.23 -5.43
N ARG A 109 0.61 33.01 -4.89
CA ARG A 109 1.60 32.51 -3.93
C ARG A 109 2.98 32.51 -4.57
N GLY A 110 3.10 31.92 -5.75
CA GLY A 110 4.27 31.90 -6.59
C GLY A 110 5.41 31.08 -5.98
N TRP A 111 5.13 29.95 -5.33
CA TRP A 111 6.19 29.06 -4.84
C TRP A 111 6.32 27.84 -5.75
N GLY A 112 7.56 27.44 -6.02
CA GLY A 112 7.87 26.25 -6.80
C GLY A 112 7.71 24.97 -5.97
N THR A 113 8.38 23.90 -6.40
CA THR A 113 8.43 22.64 -5.62
C THR A 113 9.17 22.80 -4.29
N LYS A 114 10.09 23.77 -4.19
CA LYS A 114 10.91 24.06 -3.01
C LYS A 114 10.55 25.40 -2.38
N ALA A 115 10.78 25.50 -1.08
CA ALA A 115 10.62 26.74 -0.33
C ALA A 115 11.65 27.77 -0.84
N PRO A 116 11.25 29.02 -1.06
CA PRO A 116 12.18 30.08 -1.43
C PRO A 116 13.08 30.48 -0.25
N SER A 117 14.28 30.97 -0.57
CA SER A 117 15.11 31.70 0.38
C SER A 117 14.44 33.02 0.80
N ASP A 118 14.87 33.63 1.90
CA ASP A 118 14.29 34.92 2.33
C ASP A 118 14.56 36.04 1.31
N GLU A 119 15.70 36.02 0.63
CA GLU A 119 16.00 36.93 -0.47
C GLU A 119 15.06 36.71 -1.67
N GLU A 120 14.77 35.45 -2.01
CA GLU A 120 13.81 35.12 -3.06
C GLU A 120 12.41 35.58 -2.69
N LYS A 121 11.97 35.40 -1.44
CA LYS A 121 10.68 35.89 -0.95
C LYS A 121 10.55 37.39 -1.13
N GLU A 122 11.54 38.17 -0.72
CA GLU A 122 11.50 39.62 -0.85
C GLU A 122 11.50 40.06 -2.32
N ARG A 123 12.36 39.47 -3.17
CA ARG A 123 12.36 39.75 -4.61
C ARG A 123 11.03 39.41 -5.26
N TRP A 124 10.47 38.23 -4.98
CA TRP A 124 9.23 37.74 -5.57
C TRP A 124 8.00 38.53 -5.11
N LYS A 125 7.98 39.05 -3.87
CA LYS A 125 6.95 39.99 -3.43
C LYS A 125 6.88 41.23 -4.33
N HIS A 126 8.03 41.79 -4.73
CA HIS A 126 8.07 42.90 -5.68
C HIS A 126 7.59 42.53 -7.08
N GLU A 127 7.66 41.26 -7.46
CA GLU A 127 7.11 40.73 -8.73
C GLU A 127 5.61 40.39 -8.64
N GLY A 128 4.96 40.58 -7.48
CA GLY A 128 3.55 40.26 -7.24
C GLY A 128 3.28 38.82 -6.82
N ARG A 129 4.31 38.08 -6.41
CA ARG A 129 4.22 36.74 -5.81
C ARG A 129 4.28 36.86 -4.29
N MET A 130 3.12 36.79 -3.66
CA MET A 130 2.93 37.18 -2.27
C MET A 130 3.28 36.09 -1.25
N GLY A 131 3.50 34.85 -1.69
CA GLY A 131 3.82 33.72 -0.83
C GLY A 131 2.65 33.15 -0.03
N TRP A 132 2.95 32.11 0.75
CA TRP A 132 1.99 31.48 1.66
C TRP A 132 1.51 32.48 2.72
N LEU A 133 0.22 32.44 3.01
CA LEU A 133 -0.39 33.20 4.11
C LEU A 133 -0.77 32.23 5.22
N GLU A 134 -0.02 32.28 6.32
CA GLU A 134 -0.33 31.49 7.53
C GLU A 134 -1.72 31.85 8.07
N GLY A 135 -2.57 30.85 8.28
CA GLY A 135 -3.98 31.07 8.65
C GLY A 135 -4.86 31.65 7.52
N GLY A 136 -4.34 31.74 6.30
CA GLY A 136 -5.08 32.20 5.13
C GLY A 136 -6.26 31.28 4.77
N GLY A 137 -7.32 31.86 4.21
CA GLY A 137 -8.48 31.15 3.69
C GLY A 137 -8.27 30.53 2.29
N PRO A 138 -9.31 29.89 1.74
CA PRO A 138 -9.29 29.29 0.42
C PRO A 138 -9.29 30.35 -0.69
N LEU A 139 -8.90 30.01 -1.92
CA LEU A 139 -8.96 30.95 -3.04
C LEU A 139 -10.42 31.32 -3.41
N ILE A 140 -11.33 30.34 -3.33
CA ILE A 140 -12.78 30.56 -3.35
C ILE A 140 -13.37 29.94 -2.08
N VAL A 141 -14.16 30.73 -1.33
CA VAL A 141 -15.00 30.22 -0.25
C VAL A 141 -16.47 30.26 -0.65
N MET A 142 -17.14 29.12 -0.55
CA MET A 142 -18.55 28.95 -0.91
C MET A 142 -19.23 28.01 0.09
N GLY A 143 -20.56 27.91 0.09
CA GLY A 143 -21.28 27.02 1.00
C GLY A 143 -21.74 27.69 2.29
N GLY A 144 -21.86 26.90 3.35
CA GLY A 144 -22.46 27.30 4.63
C GLY A 144 -23.94 26.90 4.76
N PRO A 145 -24.53 27.01 5.97
CA PRO A 145 -25.86 26.46 6.29
C PRO A 145 -27.01 26.94 5.41
N GLU A 146 -26.96 28.18 4.92
CA GLU A 146 -28.01 28.78 4.09
C GLU A 146 -27.76 28.58 2.57
N ALA A 147 -26.63 27.97 2.20
CA ALA A 147 -26.24 27.82 0.82
C ALA A 147 -26.84 26.57 0.18
N TYR A 148 -27.46 26.76 -0.98
CA TYR A 148 -27.84 25.67 -1.87
C TYR A 148 -27.70 26.06 -3.33
N GLU A 149 -27.48 25.07 -4.21
CA GLU A 149 -27.43 25.25 -5.67
C GLU A 149 -26.37 26.27 -6.14
N GLN A 150 -25.30 26.45 -5.37
CA GLN A 150 -24.19 27.28 -5.80
C GLN A 150 -23.33 26.59 -6.84
N MET A 151 -22.56 27.37 -7.61
CA MET A 151 -21.80 26.84 -8.73
C MET A 151 -20.42 27.48 -8.89
N VAL A 152 -19.40 26.64 -9.07
CA VAL A 152 -18.09 27.02 -9.61
C VAL A 152 -17.88 26.18 -10.87
N GLU A 153 -17.94 26.83 -12.04
CA GLU A 153 -17.99 26.15 -13.33
C GLU A 153 -16.95 26.69 -14.33
N GLY A 154 -16.15 25.80 -14.89
CA GLY A 154 -15.29 26.17 -16.03
C GLY A 154 -14.21 27.18 -15.65
N CYS A 155 -13.82 27.25 -14.38
CA CYS A 155 -12.83 28.18 -13.86
C CYS A 155 -11.42 27.58 -13.91
N ARG A 156 -10.42 28.44 -14.02
CA ARG A 156 -9.01 28.08 -13.79
C ARG A 156 -8.61 28.59 -12.41
N LEU A 157 -8.23 27.71 -11.50
CA LEU A 157 -7.96 28.03 -10.10
C LEU A 157 -6.55 27.58 -9.78
N GLU A 158 -5.63 28.51 -9.57
CA GLU A 158 -4.22 28.15 -9.41
C GLU A 158 -3.55 28.93 -8.29
N ASP A 159 -2.53 28.30 -7.71
CA ASP A 159 -1.56 28.92 -6.82
C ASP A 159 -2.18 29.60 -5.58
N PRO A 160 -3.10 28.91 -4.86
CA PRO A 160 -3.73 29.43 -3.66
C PRO A 160 -2.68 29.77 -2.59
N ARG A 161 -2.95 30.84 -1.84
CA ARG A 161 -2.10 31.30 -0.76
C ARG A 161 -2.43 30.71 0.60
N GLY A 162 -3.66 30.24 0.77
CA GLY A 162 -4.05 29.40 1.88
C GLY A 162 -4.15 27.93 1.45
N TRP A 163 -4.89 27.17 2.24
CA TRP A 163 -4.82 25.70 2.26
C TRP A 163 -5.67 24.98 1.19
N THR A 164 -6.44 25.68 0.35
CA THR A 164 -7.19 25.05 -0.76
C THR A 164 -7.55 26.00 -1.88
N GLY A 165 -7.77 25.46 -3.08
CA GLY A 165 -8.30 26.21 -4.23
C GLY A 165 -9.79 26.55 -4.07
N VAL A 166 -10.60 25.60 -3.60
CA VAL A 166 -12.03 25.83 -3.32
C VAL A 166 -12.39 25.14 -2.02
N HIS A 167 -13.04 25.88 -1.13
CA HIS A 167 -13.73 25.27 0.00
C HIS A 167 -15.25 25.42 -0.20
N LEU A 168 -15.91 24.29 -0.44
CA LEU A 168 -17.36 24.17 -0.25
C LEU A 168 -17.60 23.84 1.22
N VAL A 169 -17.87 24.89 1.98
CA VAL A 169 -18.08 24.86 3.43
C VAL A 169 -19.29 24.02 3.80
N ASP A 170 -19.21 23.46 4.99
CA ASP A 170 -20.15 22.58 5.66
C ASP A 170 -21.62 23.03 5.58
N PHE A 171 -22.51 22.04 5.59
CA PHE A 171 -23.98 22.18 5.54
C PHE A 171 -24.58 22.71 4.22
N ALA A 172 -23.75 23.06 3.24
CA ALA A 172 -24.21 23.43 1.89
C ALA A 172 -24.89 22.25 1.17
N GLN A 173 -25.85 22.53 0.28
CA GLN A 173 -26.65 21.49 -0.38
C GLN A 173 -26.73 21.66 -1.89
N ARG A 174 -26.66 20.56 -2.65
CA ARG A 174 -26.91 20.58 -4.11
C ARG A 174 -25.99 21.54 -4.88
N CYS A 175 -24.79 21.79 -4.37
CA CYS A 175 -23.81 22.68 -5.00
C CYS A 175 -23.04 21.94 -6.10
N ARG A 176 -22.42 22.69 -7.00
CA ARG A 176 -21.73 22.15 -8.17
C ARG A 176 -20.33 22.76 -8.31
N VAL A 177 -19.30 21.94 -8.24
CA VAL A 177 -17.92 22.31 -8.57
C VAL A 177 -17.54 21.48 -9.79
N ILE A 178 -17.72 22.05 -10.98
CA ILE A 178 -17.72 21.27 -12.22
C ILE A 178 -16.84 21.86 -13.32
N ASN A 179 -16.19 20.97 -14.08
CA ASN A 179 -15.41 21.31 -15.26
C ASN A 179 -14.33 22.37 -15.01
N ASN A 180 -13.71 22.38 -13.82
CA ASN A 180 -12.65 23.33 -13.49
C ASN A 180 -11.26 22.77 -13.78
N LEU A 181 -10.32 23.64 -14.11
CA LEU A 181 -8.90 23.34 -14.13
C LEU A 181 -8.28 23.89 -12.84
N VAL A 182 -7.81 23.01 -11.96
CA VAL A 182 -7.35 23.34 -10.62
C VAL A 182 -5.89 22.95 -10.47
N GLY A 183 -5.05 23.87 -10.03
CA GLY A 183 -3.65 23.63 -9.76
C GLY A 183 -2.69 24.56 -10.51
N PRO A 184 -1.40 24.57 -10.12
CA PRO A 184 -0.85 23.81 -8.98
C PRO A 184 -1.35 24.37 -7.63
N CYS A 185 -1.46 23.52 -6.61
CA CYS A 185 -1.89 23.89 -5.26
C CYS A 185 -0.87 23.42 -4.23
N GLY A 186 -0.39 24.34 -3.38
CA GLY A 186 0.48 23.95 -2.27
C GLY A 186 1.95 23.79 -2.66
N GLN A 187 2.81 23.51 -1.69
CA GLN A 187 4.21 23.14 -1.90
C GLN A 187 4.42 21.70 -1.42
N GLN A 188 5.38 20.99 -2.02
CA GLN A 188 5.74 19.63 -1.62
C GLN A 188 6.23 19.60 -0.15
N ALA A 189 6.12 18.44 0.50
CA ALA A 189 6.62 18.19 1.85
C ALA A 189 8.03 18.78 2.07
N PRO A 190 8.26 19.50 3.18
CA PRO A 190 7.44 19.59 4.40
C PRO A 190 6.29 20.62 4.34
N GLY A 191 5.91 21.11 3.15
CA GLY A 191 4.79 22.03 2.96
C GLY A 191 5.22 23.50 2.87
N PRO A 192 4.29 24.46 3.02
CA PRO A 192 2.89 24.24 3.39
C PRO A 192 2.09 23.63 2.23
N TRP A 193 1.33 22.58 2.55
CA TRP A 193 0.49 21.86 1.61
C TRP A 193 -0.79 22.62 1.29
N ALA A 194 -1.44 22.26 0.19
CA ALA A 194 -2.79 22.75 -0.09
C ALA A 194 -3.57 21.73 -0.92
N ASP A 195 -4.86 21.68 -0.64
CA ASP A 195 -5.82 20.91 -1.40
C ASP A 195 -6.10 21.58 -2.76
N GLY A 196 -6.57 20.77 -3.72
CA GLY A 196 -7.25 21.29 -4.90
C GLY A 196 -8.66 21.77 -4.53
N LEU A 197 -9.49 20.82 -4.09
CA LEU A 197 -10.91 21.00 -3.80
C LEU A 197 -11.26 20.38 -2.44
N SER A 198 -11.80 21.17 -1.53
CA SER A 198 -12.23 20.76 -0.19
C SER A 198 -13.75 20.83 -0.11
N ILE A 199 -14.42 19.69 0.05
CA ILE A 199 -15.86 19.54 -0.21
C ILE A 199 -16.57 18.99 1.04
N ALA A 200 -17.28 19.87 1.74
CA ALA A 200 -18.10 19.57 2.91
C ALA A 200 -19.61 19.80 2.67
N GLY A 201 -20.04 19.83 1.40
CA GLY A 201 -21.46 19.95 1.03
C GLY A 201 -22.13 18.60 0.80
N LYS A 202 -23.41 18.49 1.15
CA LYS A 202 -24.24 17.31 0.86
C LYS A 202 -24.94 17.40 -0.49
N ASP A 203 -25.37 16.26 -1.02
CA ASP A 203 -26.12 16.14 -2.28
C ASP A 203 -25.47 16.90 -3.45
N SER A 204 -24.15 17.12 -3.39
CA SER A 204 -23.43 18.03 -4.28
C SER A 204 -22.77 17.26 -5.42
N VAL A 205 -22.31 17.97 -6.45
CA VAL A 205 -21.64 17.36 -7.61
C VAL A 205 -20.27 17.99 -7.79
N VAL A 206 -19.25 17.14 -7.76
CA VAL A 206 -17.85 17.48 -8.01
C VAL A 206 -17.41 16.67 -9.22
N ALA A 207 -17.51 17.25 -10.42
CA ALA A 207 -17.39 16.46 -11.64
C ALA A 207 -16.69 17.14 -12.81
N GLY A 208 -15.96 16.34 -13.59
CA GLY A 208 -15.27 16.82 -14.79
C GLY A 208 -14.10 17.78 -14.50
N ASN A 209 -13.67 17.89 -13.25
CA ASN A 209 -12.53 18.74 -12.90
C ASN A 209 -11.22 18.06 -13.27
N THR A 210 -10.24 18.85 -13.69
CA THR A 210 -8.84 18.42 -13.80
C THR A 210 -8.06 19.07 -12.67
N VAL A 211 -7.58 18.29 -11.71
CA VAL A 211 -6.73 18.75 -10.61
C VAL A 211 -5.31 18.29 -10.86
N PHE A 212 -4.35 19.20 -10.92
CA PHE A 212 -2.96 18.86 -11.13
C PHE A 212 -2.05 19.51 -10.08
N ASP A 213 -1.03 18.78 -9.65
CA ASP A 213 0.00 19.28 -8.73
C ASP A 213 -0.56 19.95 -7.45
N ALA A 214 -1.64 19.38 -6.91
CA ALA A 214 -2.00 19.58 -5.52
C ALA A 214 -1.00 18.82 -4.63
N THR A 215 -0.78 19.29 -3.40
CA THR A 215 0.21 18.66 -2.51
C THR A 215 -0.35 18.08 -1.23
N ASP A 216 -1.60 18.39 -0.89
CA ASP A 216 -2.33 17.73 0.20
C ASP A 216 -3.33 16.70 -0.38
N GLY A 217 -4.63 16.99 -0.38
CA GLY A 217 -5.66 16.28 -1.12
C GLY A 217 -6.01 16.95 -2.46
N ALA A 218 -5.97 16.24 -3.58
CA ALA A 218 -6.48 16.84 -4.83
C ALA A 218 -7.99 17.11 -4.72
N ILE A 219 -8.74 16.16 -4.15
CA ILE A 219 -10.13 16.33 -3.74
C ILE A 219 -10.33 15.72 -2.34
N VAL A 220 -10.82 16.51 -1.39
CA VAL A 220 -11.15 16.04 -0.03
C VAL A 220 -12.65 16.09 0.17
N LEU A 221 -13.24 14.96 0.56
CA LEU A 221 -14.65 14.82 0.89
C LEU A 221 -14.82 14.74 2.41
N PHE A 222 -15.30 15.81 3.02
CA PHE A 222 -15.56 15.91 4.45
C PHE A 222 -16.95 15.33 4.75
N CYS A 223 -17.04 14.02 4.98
CA CYS A 223 -18.29 13.32 5.32
C CYS A 223 -19.48 13.78 4.47
N ALA A 224 -19.43 13.72 3.15
CA ALA A 224 -20.35 14.50 2.30
C ALA A 224 -21.55 13.68 1.78
N PRO A 225 -22.60 13.36 2.58
CA PRO A 225 -23.63 12.40 2.20
C PRO A 225 -24.37 12.82 0.92
N GLY A 226 -24.71 11.84 0.09
CA GLY A 226 -25.37 12.04 -1.21
C GLY A 226 -24.50 12.68 -2.31
N THR A 227 -23.30 13.17 -1.98
CA THR A 227 -22.42 13.87 -2.94
C THR A 227 -21.80 12.91 -3.95
N VAL A 228 -21.73 13.37 -5.20
CA VAL A 228 -21.13 12.63 -6.32
C VAL A 228 -19.83 13.30 -6.73
N CYS A 229 -18.72 12.61 -6.49
CA CYS A 229 -17.38 12.96 -6.99
C CYS A 229 -17.07 12.08 -8.20
N ALA A 230 -17.29 12.61 -9.40
CA ALA A 230 -17.29 11.78 -10.61
C ALA A 230 -16.52 12.33 -11.81
N ASN A 231 -15.88 11.44 -12.56
CA ASN A 231 -15.21 11.76 -13.83
C ASN A 231 -14.20 12.91 -13.72
N ASN A 232 -13.54 13.05 -12.56
CA ASN A 232 -12.44 13.99 -12.39
C ASN A 232 -11.12 13.35 -12.86
N THR A 233 -10.19 14.17 -13.34
CA THR A 233 -8.83 13.75 -13.69
C THR A 233 -7.84 14.37 -12.69
N ILE A 234 -7.06 13.53 -12.01
CA ILE A 234 -6.06 13.97 -11.04
C ILE A 234 -4.67 13.59 -11.56
N ILE A 235 -3.75 14.55 -11.57
CA ILE A 235 -2.41 14.41 -12.14
C ILE A 235 -1.34 14.92 -11.18
N ALA A 236 -0.47 14.03 -10.71
CA ALA A 236 0.78 14.43 -10.05
C ALA A 236 1.90 14.50 -11.11
N ARG A 237 2.22 15.70 -11.58
CA ARG A 237 3.18 15.92 -12.67
C ARG A 237 4.55 16.35 -12.14
N GLU A 238 4.58 17.40 -11.32
CA GLU A 238 5.81 18.01 -10.80
C GLU A 238 5.86 18.03 -9.28
N ARG A 239 4.73 17.81 -8.60
CA ARG A 239 4.63 17.84 -7.13
C ARG A 239 4.06 16.55 -6.59
N ASN A 240 4.67 16.02 -5.53
CA ASN A 240 4.11 14.87 -4.84
C ASN A 240 2.80 15.24 -4.16
N LEU A 241 1.85 14.32 -4.22
CA LEU A 241 0.52 14.44 -3.68
C LEU A 241 0.32 13.42 -2.54
N LEU A 242 -0.19 13.86 -1.40
CA LEU A 242 -0.49 12.95 -0.29
C LEU A 242 -1.68 12.05 -0.63
N GLY A 243 -2.80 12.63 -1.04
CA GLY A 243 -3.99 11.87 -1.43
C GLY A 243 -4.64 12.41 -2.69
N ALA A 244 -5.01 11.55 -3.64
CA ALA A 244 -5.79 12.03 -4.79
C ALA A 244 -7.23 12.32 -4.38
N ILE A 245 -7.93 11.34 -3.81
CA ILE A 245 -9.28 11.52 -3.26
C ILE A 245 -9.31 11.00 -1.82
N ASN A 246 -9.69 11.88 -0.89
CA ASN A 246 -9.69 11.57 0.53
C ASN A 246 -11.12 11.48 1.08
N MET A 247 -11.43 10.35 1.73
CA MET A 247 -12.67 10.08 2.47
C MET A 247 -12.32 9.70 3.92
N VAL A 248 -11.52 10.55 4.56
CA VAL A 248 -10.80 10.23 5.81
C VAL A 248 -11.27 11.06 7.00
N ASP A 249 -11.83 12.24 6.76
CA ASP A 249 -12.34 13.14 7.79
C ASP A 249 -13.66 12.63 8.39
N ASP A 250 -13.92 12.96 9.66
CA ASP A 250 -15.07 12.51 10.46
C ASP A 250 -16.11 13.61 10.76
N PHE A 251 -15.84 14.83 10.30
CA PHE A 251 -16.67 16.04 10.41
C PHE A 251 -17.01 16.58 8.99
N PRO A 252 -18.12 17.31 8.75
CA PRO A 252 -19.15 17.82 9.68
C PRO A 252 -20.34 16.90 9.94
N PHE A 253 -20.54 15.85 9.14
CA PHE A 253 -21.76 15.05 9.18
C PHE A 253 -21.61 13.75 9.99
N ASP A 254 -20.93 13.81 11.13
CA ASP A 254 -20.74 12.67 12.04
C ASP A 254 -20.35 11.38 11.30
N ARG A 255 -19.23 11.42 10.58
CA ARG A 255 -18.63 10.26 9.89
C ARG A 255 -19.46 9.69 8.74
N ASN A 256 -20.54 10.38 8.36
CA ASN A 256 -21.50 9.89 7.37
C ASN A 256 -21.02 10.13 5.95
N PHE A 257 -20.83 9.05 5.20
CA PHE A 257 -20.62 9.03 3.76
C PHE A 257 -21.73 8.28 3.00
N ASP A 258 -22.88 8.00 3.63
CA ASP A 258 -24.03 7.37 2.97
C ASP A 258 -24.34 8.08 1.65
N GLU A 259 -24.47 7.28 0.59
CA GLU A 259 -24.72 7.72 -0.79
C GLU A 259 -23.66 8.67 -1.40
N THR A 260 -22.56 8.93 -0.68
CA THR A 260 -21.36 9.56 -1.24
C THR A 260 -20.72 8.62 -2.24
N ARG A 261 -20.57 9.07 -3.48
CA ARG A 261 -20.07 8.25 -4.59
C ARG A 261 -18.83 8.86 -5.21
N VAL A 262 -17.70 8.17 -5.09
CA VAL A 262 -16.45 8.45 -5.81
C VAL A 262 -16.40 7.50 -7.01
N ILE A 263 -16.74 8.02 -8.20
CA ILE A 263 -17.00 7.17 -9.38
C ILE A 263 -16.37 7.65 -10.68
N GLY A 264 -15.71 6.75 -11.42
CA GLY A 264 -15.21 7.07 -12.76
C GLY A 264 -14.06 8.07 -12.80
N ASN A 265 -13.37 8.32 -11.68
CA ASN A 265 -12.25 9.26 -11.64
C ASN A 265 -10.98 8.61 -12.22
N THR A 266 -10.15 9.40 -12.90
CA THR A 266 -8.85 8.98 -13.43
C THR A 266 -7.73 9.62 -12.61
N ILE A 267 -6.84 8.82 -12.04
CA ILE A 267 -5.76 9.27 -11.15
C ILE A 267 -4.44 8.77 -11.71
N LYS A 268 -3.52 9.67 -12.09
CA LYS A 268 -2.24 9.27 -12.71
C LYS A 268 -1.06 10.13 -12.26
N THR A 269 0.15 9.65 -12.56
CA THR A 269 1.38 10.43 -12.36
C THR A 269 2.12 10.65 -13.69
N GLU A 270 2.68 11.85 -13.89
CA GLU A 270 3.46 12.21 -15.10
C GLU A 270 4.93 12.53 -14.80
N GLY A 271 5.34 12.46 -13.54
CA GLY A 271 6.69 12.85 -13.11
C GLY A 271 6.82 13.02 -11.60
N ALA A 272 5.72 13.05 -10.85
CA ALA A 272 5.74 13.05 -9.40
C ALA A 272 5.15 11.76 -8.83
N PHE A 273 4.89 11.75 -7.52
CA PHE A 273 4.41 10.58 -6.78
C PHE A 273 3.10 10.86 -6.07
N ILE A 274 2.18 9.90 -6.09
CA ILE A 274 0.95 9.93 -5.29
C ILE A 274 1.09 8.92 -4.16
N ARG A 275 0.99 9.34 -2.90
CA ARG A 275 1.13 8.42 -1.76
C ARG A 275 -0.03 7.45 -1.67
N VAL A 276 -1.26 7.93 -1.83
CA VAL A 276 -2.46 7.10 -1.95
C VAL A 276 -3.42 7.69 -2.99
N ALA A 277 -3.92 6.89 -3.93
CA ALA A 277 -4.90 7.36 -4.90
C ALA A 277 -6.26 7.64 -4.22
N ILE A 278 -6.86 6.67 -3.52
CA ILE A 278 -8.11 6.88 -2.78
C ILE A 278 -7.96 6.36 -1.36
N ALA A 279 -8.00 7.27 -0.39
CA ALA A 279 -7.91 6.94 1.03
C ALA A 279 -9.30 6.86 1.64
N CYS A 280 -9.68 5.70 2.15
CA CYS A 280 -10.96 5.46 2.80
C CYS A 280 -10.76 5.19 4.29
N GLY A 281 -11.36 6.05 5.12
CA GLY A 281 -11.35 5.96 6.58
C GLY A 281 -10.17 6.70 7.23
N PRO A 282 -10.33 7.17 8.49
CA PRO A 282 -9.37 8.05 9.14
C PRO A 282 -7.98 7.45 9.31
N THR A 283 -7.90 6.13 9.45
CA THR A 283 -6.65 5.42 9.77
C THR A 283 -5.73 5.30 8.58
N SER A 284 -6.25 5.38 7.35
CA SER A 284 -5.41 5.56 6.16
C SER A 284 -4.62 6.87 6.23
N TRP A 285 -5.15 7.90 6.89
CA TRP A 285 -4.53 9.22 6.98
C TRP A 285 -3.67 9.40 8.24
N ASN A 286 -4.12 8.91 9.39
CA ASN A 286 -3.46 9.08 10.69
C ASN A 286 -3.28 7.75 11.43
N PRO A 287 -2.31 7.63 12.37
CA PRO A 287 -2.17 6.45 13.21
C PRO A 287 -3.40 6.22 14.08
N TRP A 288 -3.79 4.96 14.26
CA TRP A 288 -4.89 4.64 15.16
C TRP A 288 -4.55 5.04 16.60
N GLY A 289 -5.46 5.74 17.26
CA GLY A 289 -5.30 6.18 18.64
C GLY A 289 -6.64 6.36 19.37
N PRO A 290 -6.60 6.70 20.67
CA PRO A 290 -7.81 6.98 21.44
C PRO A 290 -8.66 8.06 20.74
N GLY A 291 -9.94 7.77 20.50
CA GLY A 291 -10.85 8.68 19.79
C GLY A 291 -10.96 8.46 18.28
N HIS A 292 -10.20 7.53 17.71
CA HIS A 292 -10.46 7.09 16.33
C HIS A 292 -11.86 6.52 16.19
N THR A 293 -12.46 6.82 15.05
CA THR A 293 -13.82 6.40 14.70
C THR A 293 -13.84 5.68 13.36
N LEU A 294 -14.98 5.10 13.03
CA LEU A 294 -15.22 4.47 11.72
C LEU A 294 -16.08 5.40 10.88
N ASN A 295 -15.57 5.82 9.72
CA ASN A 295 -16.37 6.46 8.68
C ASN A 295 -17.31 5.43 8.07
N TYR A 296 -18.54 5.80 7.72
CA TYR A 296 -19.50 4.82 7.20
C TYR A 296 -20.24 5.20 5.92
N GLY A 297 -20.65 4.20 5.14
CA GLY A 297 -21.62 4.36 4.04
C GLY A 297 -21.07 4.79 2.68
N GLY A 298 -19.76 5.05 2.58
CA GLY A 298 -19.13 5.56 1.35
C GLY A 298 -19.05 4.53 0.21
N GLN A 299 -19.09 5.02 -1.04
CA GLN A 299 -18.98 4.20 -2.24
C GLN A 299 -17.82 4.66 -3.12
N VAL A 300 -16.93 3.73 -3.49
CA VAL A 300 -15.77 3.97 -4.36
C VAL A 300 -15.83 2.99 -5.53
N LEU A 301 -16.30 3.47 -6.67
CA LEU A 301 -16.76 2.62 -7.77
C LEU A 301 -16.06 2.98 -9.08
N HIS A 302 -15.58 1.99 -9.84
CA HIS A 302 -15.19 2.21 -11.24
C HIS A 302 -14.17 3.35 -11.47
N ASN A 303 -13.23 3.55 -10.56
CA ASN A 303 -12.14 4.51 -10.73
C ASN A 303 -10.94 3.86 -11.43
N TYR A 304 -10.19 4.66 -12.19
CA TYR A 304 -9.01 4.25 -12.95
C TYR A 304 -7.74 4.81 -12.29
N ILE A 305 -6.85 3.92 -11.87
CA ILE A 305 -5.62 4.27 -11.17
C ILE A 305 -4.42 3.96 -12.05
N GLY A 306 -3.63 4.99 -12.35
CA GLY A 306 -2.50 4.97 -13.26
C GLY A 306 -2.76 5.61 -14.62
N PRO A 307 -1.77 5.63 -15.52
CA PRO A 307 -0.43 5.04 -15.37
C PRO A 307 0.46 5.79 -14.37
N GLY A 308 1.61 5.20 -14.05
CA GLY A 308 2.66 5.83 -13.27
C GLY A 308 2.95 5.15 -11.93
N GLN A 309 3.57 5.87 -10.98
CA GLN A 309 4.01 5.29 -9.71
C GLN A 309 3.30 5.90 -8.51
N LEU A 310 2.71 5.04 -7.70
CA LEU A 310 1.96 5.39 -6.49
C LEU A 310 2.48 4.62 -5.29
N GLY A 311 2.16 5.07 -4.08
CA GLY A 311 2.35 4.26 -2.87
C GLY A 311 1.27 3.19 -2.78
N TYR A 312 0.01 3.61 -2.73
CA TYR A 312 -1.16 2.72 -2.68
C TYR A 312 -2.23 3.17 -3.66
N GLY A 313 -3.00 2.23 -4.20
CA GLY A 313 -4.17 2.55 -5.01
C GLY A 313 -5.34 2.96 -4.12
N ILE A 314 -6.04 1.97 -3.55
CA ILE A 314 -7.13 2.21 -2.59
C ILE A 314 -6.77 1.59 -1.24
N THR A 315 -6.90 2.38 -0.19
CA THR A 315 -6.69 1.94 1.19
C THR A 315 -7.98 2.02 1.98
N LEU A 316 -8.27 0.97 2.74
CA LEU A 316 -9.49 0.85 3.54
C LEU A 316 -9.12 0.56 5.00
N SER A 317 -9.15 1.58 5.85
CA SER A 317 -8.82 1.46 7.28
C SER A 317 -9.54 2.53 8.10
N GLY A 318 -10.36 2.10 9.06
CA GLY A 318 -11.26 2.99 9.81
C GLY A 318 -12.60 3.20 9.09
N THR A 319 -13.19 2.13 8.53
CA THR A 319 -14.44 2.19 7.76
C THR A 319 -15.48 1.19 8.22
N LYS A 320 -16.75 1.50 7.94
CA LYS A 320 -17.90 0.64 8.17
C LYS A 320 -18.90 0.73 7.02
N ASN A 321 -19.41 -0.39 6.51
CA ASN A 321 -20.41 -0.41 5.44
C ASN A 321 -20.02 0.38 4.19
N PHE A 322 -18.73 0.40 3.85
CA PHE A 322 -18.26 0.95 2.57
C PHE A 322 -18.49 -0.04 1.43
N THR A 323 -18.70 0.45 0.21
CA THR A 323 -18.74 -0.38 -1.01
C THR A 323 -17.62 0.05 -1.94
N VAL A 324 -16.67 -0.82 -2.22
CA VAL A 324 -15.47 -0.53 -3.04
C VAL A 324 -15.33 -1.55 -4.16
N LEU A 325 -15.91 -1.24 -5.32
CA LEU A 325 -16.11 -2.22 -6.40
C LEU A 325 -15.71 -1.70 -7.77
N GLY A 326 -15.17 -2.60 -8.60
CA GLY A 326 -14.92 -2.36 -10.02
C GLY A 326 -13.88 -1.29 -10.32
N ASN A 327 -13.01 -0.94 -9.37
CA ASN A 327 -11.89 -0.04 -9.61
C ASN A 327 -10.77 -0.77 -10.35
N GLU A 328 -10.12 -0.11 -11.29
CA GLU A 328 -9.19 -0.72 -12.23
C GLU A 328 -7.81 -0.06 -12.15
N ILE A 329 -6.78 -0.91 -12.22
CA ILE A 329 -5.39 -0.47 -12.36
C ILE A 329 -5.06 -0.40 -13.84
N MET A 330 -4.66 0.77 -14.32
CA MET A 330 -4.29 0.99 -15.70
C MET A 330 -2.94 0.33 -16.02
N PRO A 331 -2.67 -0.04 -17.28
CA PRO A 331 -1.34 -0.48 -17.69
C PRO A 331 -0.26 0.56 -17.35
N SER A 332 0.98 0.10 -17.19
CA SER A 332 2.13 0.91 -16.79
C SER A 332 1.99 1.57 -15.41
N THR A 333 1.30 0.89 -14.49
CA THR A 333 1.14 1.33 -13.09
C THR A 333 1.98 0.48 -12.14
N ARG A 334 2.66 1.16 -11.21
CA ARG A 334 3.49 0.52 -10.18
C ARG A 334 3.15 1.08 -8.81
N PHE A 335 3.15 0.20 -7.82
CA PHE A 335 3.01 0.56 -6.40
C PHE A 335 4.33 0.30 -5.70
N ALA A 336 4.95 1.38 -5.22
CA ALA A 336 6.24 1.31 -4.56
C ALA A 336 6.45 2.53 -3.66
N GLY A 337 7.28 2.36 -2.64
CA GLY A 337 7.57 3.39 -1.66
C GLY A 337 8.01 2.77 -0.34
N SER A 338 8.39 3.62 0.62
CA SER A 338 8.86 3.18 1.94
C SER A 338 8.25 4.06 3.03
N THR A 339 7.75 3.43 4.09
CA THR A 339 7.25 4.11 5.30
C THR A 339 8.33 4.25 6.39
N HIS A 340 9.52 3.68 6.16
CA HIS A 340 10.58 3.55 7.18
C HIS A 340 11.02 4.88 7.80
N ARG A 341 11.03 5.98 7.02
CA ARG A 341 11.54 7.27 7.46
C ARG A 341 10.68 7.96 8.53
N PHE A 342 9.36 7.73 8.51
CA PHE A 342 8.42 8.49 9.33
C PHE A 342 7.81 7.67 10.46
N TYR A 343 7.72 6.35 10.29
CA TYR A 343 7.03 5.51 11.25
C TYR A 343 7.74 4.16 11.44
N PRO A 344 9.01 4.16 11.91
CA PRO A 344 9.84 2.95 11.98
C PRO A 344 9.29 1.86 12.91
N ALA A 345 8.38 2.23 13.82
CA ALA A 345 7.80 1.33 14.81
C ALA A 345 6.61 0.50 14.29
N THR A 346 6.03 0.84 13.14
CA THR A 346 4.94 0.08 12.53
C THR A 346 5.29 -0.28 11.09
N ILE A 347 5.25 -1.57 10.79
CA ILE A 347 5.43 -2.09 9.44
C ILE A 347 4.04 -2.24 8.83
N ASN A 348 3.66 -1.28 7.97
CA ASN A 348 2.48 -1.44 7.13
C ASN A 348 2.72 -2.51 6.08
N ALA A 349 1.63 -3.06 5.55
CA ALA A 349 1.63 -3.85 4.33
C ALA A 349 2.39 -3.13 3.21
N PRO A 350 3.20 -3.82 2.42
CA PRO A 350 3.92 -3.18 1.33
C PRO A 350 2.99 -2.52 0.30
N PRO A 351 3.49 -1.47 -0.40
CA PRO A 351 2.81 -0.79 -1.49
C PRO A 351 2.09 -1.73 -2.44
N SER A 352 0.76 -1.58 -2.55
CA SER A 352 -0.09 -2.45 -3.35
C SER A 352 -1.28 -1.69 -3.92
N ALA A 353 -1.88 -2.25 -4.98
CA ALA A 353 -3.04 -1.68 -5.64
C ALA A 353 -4.23 -1.47 -4.69
N PHE A 354 -4.62 -2.51 -3.97
CA PHE A 354 -5.79 -2.48 -3.09
C PHE A 354 -5.47 -3.18 -1.77
N VAL A 355 -5.53 -2.42 -0.68
CA VAL A 355 -5.22 -2.94 0.66
C VAL A 355 -6.33 -2.56 1.62
N ARG A 356 -6.76 -3.52 2.44
CA ARG A 356 -7.63 -3.25 3.59
C ARG A 356 -6.99 -3.77 4.86
N GLN A 357 -7.35 -3.15 5.98
CA GLN A 357 -6.89 -3.61 7.28
C GLN A 357 -7.36 -5.04 7.54
N TRP A 358 -6.50 -5.86 8.13
CA TRP A 358 -6.87 -7.18 8.66
C TRP A 358 -8.23 -7.18 9.40
N PRO A 359 -9.14 -8.13 9.11
CA PRO A 359 -10.49 -8.12 9.66
C PRO A 359 -10.53 -8.16 11.20
N ASP A 360 -9.64 -8.94 11.81
CA ASP A 360 -9.60 -9.16 13.26
C ASP A 360 -9.21 -7.90 14.05
N ARG A 361 -8.73 -6.85 13.36
CA ARG A 361 -8.46 -5.52 13.94
C ARG A 361 -9.74 -4.74 14.25
N GLY A 362 -10.86 -5.11 13.61
CA GLY A 362 -12.16 -4.46 13.78
C GLY A 362 -12.24 -3.03 13.25
N ARG A 363 -11.36 -2.67 12.30
CA ARG A 363 -11.28 -1.32 11.70
C ARG A 363 -11.92 -1.23 10.31
N VAL A 364 -12.36 -2.35 9.75
CA VAL A 364 -13.07 -2.44 8.47
C VAL A 364 -14.25 -3.37 8.68
N LEU A 365 -15.46 -2.81 8.83
CA LEU A 365 -16.62 -3.56 9.30
C LEU A 365 -17.75 -3.57 8.28
N GLY A 366 -18.18 -4.75 7.83
CA GLY A 366 -19.32 -4.86 6.90
C GLY A 366 -19.10 -4.17 5.55
N CYS A 367 -17.84 -3.97 5.15
CA CYS A 367 -17.50 -3.37 3.87
C CYS A 367 -17.51 -4.43 2.75
N ASP A 368 -18.13 -4.09 1.63
CA ASP A 368 -18.11 -4.89 0.40
C ASP A 368 -16.96 -4.41 -0.49
N VAL A 369 -16.03 -5.31 -0.84
CA VAL A 369 -14.80 -4.97 -1.57
C VAL A 369 -14.56 -5.94 -2.72
N GLN A 370 -13.99 -5.44 -3.81
CA GLN A 370 -13.63 -6.28 -4.96
C GLN A 370 -12.59 -7.35 -4.59
N PRO A 371 -12.53 -8.50 -5.29
CA PRO A 371 -11.70 -9.65 -4.92
C PRO A 371 -10.18 -9.41 -4.87
N ASP A 372 -9.71 -8.32 -5.46
CA ASP A 372 -8.28 -8.04 -5.62
C ASP A 372 -7.62 -7.41 -4.39
N PHE A 373 -8.41 -7.06 -3.38
CA PHE A 373 -7.91 -6.55 -2.09
C PHE A 373 -7.06 -7.58 -1.37
N VAL A 374 -5.91 -7.15 -0.88
CA VAL A 374 -5.10 -7.91 0.07
C VAL A 374 -5.32 -7.36 1.49
N GLU A 375 -5.25 -8.25 2.46
CA GLU A 375 -5.26 -7.88 3.88
C GLU A 375 -3.87 -7.46 4.33
N GLY A 376 -3.79 -6.50 5.23
CA GLY A 376 -2.51 -6.11 5.82
C GLY A 376 -2.62 -5.04 6.89
N GLU A 377 -1.51 -4.78 7.59
CA GLU A 377 -1.41 -3.60 8.45
C GLU A 377 -1.47 -2.31 7.62
N LEU A 378 -2.36 -1.40 7.97
CA LEU A 378 -2.68 -0.22 7.19
C LEU A 378 -3.04 0.95 8.10
N GLN A 379 -2.02 1.73 8.46
CA GLN A 379 -2.19 2.97 9.21
C GLN A 379 -1.22 4.05 8.75
N TRP A 380 -1.67 5.32 8.75
CA TRP A 380 -0.84 6.46 8.36
C TRP A 380 -0.11 6.27 7.01
N VAL A 381 -0.82 5.77 5.99
CA VAL A 381 -0.18 5.43 4.70
C VAL A 381 0.32 6.66 3.96
N ILE A 382 -0.22 7.84 4.25
CA ILE A 382 0.31 9.10 3.73
C ILE A 382 1.72 9.40 4.21
N GLY A 383 2.32 8.63 5.14
CA GLY A 383 3.73 8.75 5.51
C GLY A 383 4.70 8.12 4.51
N ILE A 384 4.20 7.41 3.48
CA ILE A 384 5.03 6.72 2.50
C ILE A 384 5.81 7.70 1.61
N GLU A 385 7.11 7.44 1.45
CA GLU A 385 7.99 8.23 0.59
C GLU A 385 8.22 7.55 -0.76
N PRO A 386 8.52 8.34 -1.83
CA PRO A 386 8.82 7.87 -3.18
C PRO A 386 10.22 7.24 -3.27
N GLU A 387 10.52 6.30 -2.39
CA GLU A 387 11.78 5.56 -2.37
C GLU A 387 11.51 4.07 -2.18
N VAL A 388 12.29 3.22 -2.84
CA VAL A 388 12.29 1.79 -2.53
C VAL A 388 13.26 1.50 -1.38
N GLY A 389 12.78 0.74 -0.40
CA GLY A 389 13.59 0.21 0.68
C GLY A 389 14.52 -0.91 0.20
N ASP A 390 15.50 -1.27 1.01
CA ASP A 390 16.36 -2.43 0.82
C ASP A 390 15.74 -3.74 1.35
N LYS A 391 14.59 -3.62 2.04
CA LYS A 391 13.83 -4.71 2.65
C LYS A 391 12.33 -4.51 2.43
N LEU A 392 11.62 -5.61 2.13
CA LEU A 392 10.17 -5.71 2.10
C LEU A 392 9.73 -6.83 3.04
N GLU A 393 8.66 -6.58 3.79
CA GLU A 393 8.04 -7.58 4.66
C GLU A 393 6.59 -7.76 4.24
N TYR A 394 6.25 -8.96 3.78
CA TYR A 394 4.91 -9.34 3.39
C TYR A 394 4.31 -10.28 4.44
N GLU A 395 3.01 -10.19 4.62
CA GLU A 395 2.20 -11.17 5.34
C GLU A 395 1.47 -12.09 4.35
N GLY A 396 0.99 -13.24 4.85
CA GLY A 396 0.31 -14.23 4.03
C GLY A 396 -0.81 -13.62 3.18
N GLY A 397 -0.90 -14.00 1.91
CA GLY A 397 -1.89 -13.51 0.95
C GLY A 397 -1.49 -12.24 0.19
N GLN A 398 -0.40 -11.56 0.56
CA GLN A 398 -0.02 -10.28 -0.04
C GLN A 398 0.85 -10.39 -1.30
N VAL A 399 1.43 -11.55 -1.59
CA VAL A 399 2.31 -11.74 -2.76
C VAL A 399 1.64 -12.66 -3.78
N SER A 400 1.55 -12.13 -4.99
CA SER A 400 1.39 -12.87 -6.24
C SER A 400 2.29 -12.20 -7.27
N LEU A 401 3.08 -12.97 -8.02
CA LEU A 401 4.02 -12.46 -9.02
C LEU A 401 4.14 -13.44 -10.18
N ASP A 402 3.90 -12.97 -11.39
CA ASP A 402 4.06 -13.78 -12.60
C ASP A 402 5.37 -13.51 -13.37
N MET A 403 5.62 -14.32 -14.38
CA MET A 403 6.78 -14.20 -15.30
C MET A 403 6.80 -12.93 -16.17
N ARG A 404 5.71 -12.15 -16.18
CA ARG A 404 5.63 -10.86 -16.89
C ARG A 404 5.99 -9.70 -15.97
N GLY A 405 6.20 -9.99 -14.68
CA GLY A 405 6.41 -8.99 -13.65
C GLY A 405 5.11 -8.35 -13.17
N MET A 406 3.94 -8.95 -13.43
CA MET A 406 2.69 -8.49 -12.85
C MET A 406 2.58 -8.98 -11.42
N SER A 407 2.32 -8.06 -10.49
CA SER A 407 2.13 -8.38 -9.08
C SER A 407 0.98 -7.59 -8.48
N ARG A 408 0.68 -7.85 -7.19
CA ARG A 408 -0.21 -6.99 -6.38
C ARG A 408 0.29 -5.55 -6.28
N ALA A 409 1.59 -5.33 -6.50
CA ALA A 409 2.23 -4.03 -6.59
C ALA A 409 2.24 -3.46 -8.04
N GLY A 410 1.45 -4.02 -8.96
CA GLY A 410 1.43 -3.60 -10.35
C GLY A 410 2.59 -4.18 -11.16
N GLU A 411 3.00 -3.45 -12.20
CA GLU A 411 3.99 -3.93 -13.17
C GLU A 411 5.43 -3.81 -12.66
N GLY A 412 6.29 -4.75 -13.07
CA GLY A 412 7.72 -4.71 -12.82
C GLY A 412 8.21 -5.57 -11.66
N GLY A 413 7.43 -6.51 -11.14
CA GLY A 413 7.87 -7.38 -10.05
C GLY A 413 8.11 -6.63 -8.74
N LEU A 414 8.81 -7.26 -7.79
CA LEU A 414 8.96 -6.70 -6.44
C LEU A 414 10.27 -5.92 -6.35
N ALA A 415 10.17 -4.60 -6.49
CA ALA A 415 11.33 -3.71 -6.54
C ALA A 415 11.91 -3.42 -5.14
N LEU A 416 13.23 -3.50 -5.03
CA LEU A 416 14.04 -3.12 -3.87
C LEU A 416 15.11 -2.12 -4.31
N ARG A 417 15.74 -1.46 -3.34
CA ARG A 417 16.88 -0.58 -3.61
C ARG A 417 18.02 -1.37 -4.26
N GLY A 418 18.30 -1.09 -5.53
CA GLY A 418 19.38 -1.73 -6.28
C GLY A 418 19.14 -3.21 -6.63
N ALA A 419 17.94 -3.75 -6.38
CA ALA A 419 17.61 -5.14 -6.68
C ALA A 419 16.12 -5.33 -7.00
N ARG A 420 15.76 -6.48 -7.56
CA ARG A 420 14.38 -6.82 -7.94
C ARG A 420 14.12 -8.32 -7.86
N TRP A 421 12.96 -8.70 -7.35
CA TRP A 421 12.48 -10.08 -7.41
C TRP A 421 11.62 -10.33 -8.65
N GLU A 422 11.88 -11.44 -9.33
CA GLU A 422 11.26 -11.83 -10.60
C GLU A 422 10.96 -13.33 -10.63
N VAL A 423 10.03 -13.75 -11.47
CA VAL A 423 9.80 -15.17 -11.79
C VAL A 423 10.38 -15.46 -13.18
N GLY A 424 11.29 -16.43 -13.25
CA GLY A 424 11.90 -16.89 -14.49
C GLY A 424 10.97 -17.75 -15.33
N LYS A 425 11.31 -17.91 -16.62
CA LYS A 425 10.54 -18.71 -17.59
C LYS A 425 10.42 -20.19 -17.21
N ALA A 426 11.40 -20.75 -16.50
CA ALA A 426 11.34 -22.12 -16.01
C ALA A 426 10.75 -22.22 -14.59
N GLY A 427 10.17 -21.12 -14.08
CA GLY A 427 9.48 -21.06 -12.79
C GLY A 427 10.38 -20.90 -11.58
N GLU A 428 11.64 -20.49 -11.76
CA GLU A 428 12.50 -20.10 -10.64
C GLU A 428 12.12 -18.72 -10.12
N LEU A 429 12.24 -18.52 -8.81
CA LEU A 429 12.29 -17.19 -8.20
C LEU A 429 13.71 -16.64 -8.30
N LEU A 430 13.85 -15.43 -8.82
CA LEU A 430 15.11 -14.78 -9.11
C LEU A 430 15.25 -13.48 -8.32
N LEU A 431 16.44 -13.22 -7.79
CA LEU A 431 16.85 -11.90 -7.33
C LEU A 431 17.87 -11.33 -8.33
N ARG A 432 17.51 -10.20 -8.94
CA ARG A 432 18.31 -9.51 -9.93
C ARG A 432 18.86 -8.20 -9.37
N ARG A 433 20.11 -7.88 -9.66
CA ARG A 433 20.70 -6.57 -9.38
C ARG A 433 20.20 -5.57 -10.42
N VAL A 434 19.82 -4.38 -9.97
CA VAL A 434 19.45 -3.28 -10.87
C VAL A 434 20.73 -2.66 -11.43
N GLU A 435 20.85 -2.63 -12.76
CA GLU A 435 22.00 -2.11 -13.49
C GLU A 435 21.56 -1.21 -14.64
N GLY A 436 22.38 -0.21 -14.99
CA GLY A 436 22.09 0.71 -16.10
C GLY A 436 21.17 1.88 -15.72
N LYS A 437 20.34 2.32 -16.67
CA LYS A 437 19.47 3.49 -16.49
C LYS A 437 18.28 3.13 -15.60
N THR A 438 18.06 3.91 -14.55
CA THR A 438 16.88 3.78 -13.69
C THR A 438 15.86 4.87 -13.98
N ASP A 439 14.60 4.63 -13.61
CA ASP A 439 13.63 5.70 -13.43
C ASP A 439 14.04 6.63 -12.27
N GLN A 440 13.28 7.69 -12.06
CA GLN A 440 13.51 8.65 -10.98
C GLN A 440 13.40 8.05 -9.57
N PHE A 441 12.88 6.83 -9.45
CA PHE A 441 12.72 6.11 -8.19
C PHE A 441 13.79 5.02 -7.99
N GLY A 442 14.72 4.88 -8.93
CA GLY A 442 15.87 3.98 -8.83
C GLY A 442 15.57 2.51 -9.12
N GLN A 443 14.42 2.17 -9.73
CA GLN A 443 13.98 0.78 -9.83
C GLN A 443 14.56 0.02 -11.03
N GLY A 444 14.85 0.70 -12.15
CA GLY A 444 15.32 0.04 -13.38
C GLY A 444 14.23 -0.71 -14.15
N GLU A 445 14.66 -1.47 -15.17
CA GLU A 445 13.77 -2.23 -16.06
C GLU A 445 13.65 -3.70 -15.62
N TYR A 446 12.44 -4.25 -15.71
CA TYR A 446 12.18 -5.67 -15.45
C TYR A 446 12.96 -6.55 -16.45
N GLY A 447 13.52 -7.65 -15.98
CA GLY A 447 14.31 -8.59 -16.77
C GLY A 447 15.75 -8.14 -17.04
N ARG A 448 16.17 -6.94 -16.62
CA ARG A 448 17.53 -6.42 -16.87
C ARG A 448 18.44 -6.43 -15.65
N GLY A 449 19.70 -6.79 -15.88
CA GLY A 449 20.76 -6.84 -14.86
C GLY A 449 21.17 -8.27 -14.48
N SER A 450 22.21 -8.38 -13.66
CA SER A 450 22.78 -9.67 -13.25
C SER A 450 21.92 -10.39 -12.21
N VAL A 451 21.71 -11.70 -12.36
CA VAL A 451 21.05 -12.54 -11.33
C VAL A 451 22.07 -12.83 -10.23
N VAL A 452 21.75 -12.44 -8.99
CA VAL A 452 22.62 -12.67 -7.81
C VAL A 452 22.17 -13.87 -6.98
N TRP A 453 20.90 -14.26 -7.09
CA TRP A 453 20.36 -15.47 -6.47
C TRP A 453 19.22 -16.06 -7.30
N ALA A 454 19.13 -17.39 -7.34
CA ALA A 454 18.00 -18.10 -7.95
C ALA A 454 17.57 -19.28 -7.07
N SER A 455 16.26 -19.53 -6.98
CA SER A 455 15.72 -20.68 -6.25
C SER A 455 16.03 -22.02 -6.92
N GLY A 456 16.26 -22.02 -8.23
CA GLY A 456 16.08 -23.20 -9.08
C GLY A 456 14.60 -23.55 -9.24
N SER A 457 14.32 -24.62 -9.99
CA SER A 457 12.98 -25.22 -10.06
C SER A 457 13.07 -26.71 -10.41
N SER A 458 12.00 -27.46 -10.11
CA SER A 458 11.85 -28.85 -10.52
C SER A 458 11.89 -29.00 -12.05
N ALA A 459 11.38 -28.00 -12.79
CA ALA A 459 11.43 -27.95 -14.24
C ALA A 459 12.87 -27.83 -14.76
N VAL A 460 13.69 -26.94 -14.19
CA VAL A 460 15.12 -26.81 -14.54
C VAL A 460 15.86 -28.11 -14.26
N ALA A 461 15.59 -28.75 -13.12
CA ALA A 461 16.19 -30.04 -12.77
C ALA A 461 15.83 -31.16 -13.78
N GLN A 462 14.71 -31.02 -14.48
CA GLN A 462 14.26 -31.93 -15.55
C GLN A 462 14.69 -31.49 -16.95
N GLY A 463 15.45 -30.39 -17.07
CA GLY A 463 15.90 -29.85 -18.37
C GLY A 463 14.83 -29.08 -19.14
N VAL A 464 13.71 -28.73 -18.50
CA VAL A 464 12.65 -27.91 -19.08
C VAL A 464 13.08 -26.45 -19.04
N ARG A 465 12.97 -25.75 -20.18
CA ARG A 465 13.42 -24.35 -20.34
C ARG A 465 12.30 -23.32 -20.17
N GLU A 466 11.07 -23.71 -20.42
CA GLU A 466 9.90 -22.84 -20.32
C GLU A 466 8.74 -23.61 -19.73
N VAL A 467 8.05 -22.98 -18.79
CA VAL A 467 6.84 -23.47 -18.15
C VAL A 467 5.70 -22.54 -18.53
N GLU A 468 4.51 -23.12 -18.73
CA GLU A 468 3.30 -22.35 -18.99
C GLU A 468 2.95 -21.50 -17.76
N GLU A 469 2.95 -20.17 -17.92
CA GLU A 469 2.52 -19.18 -16.94
C GLU A 469 2.97 -19.47 -15.49
N PRO A 470 4.29 -19.51 -15.20
CA PRO A 470 4.76 -19.70 -13.84
C PRO A 470 4.43 -18.46 -12.99
N GLN A 471 3.95 -18.72 -11.79
CA GLN A 471 3.50 -17.72 -10.83
C GLN A 471 3.98 -18.08 -9.43
N LEU A 472 4.53 -17.10 -8.72
CA LEU A 472 4.84 -17.15 -7.29
C LEU A 472 3.62 -16.68 -6.51
N ASP A 473 3.22 -17.43 -5.48
CA ASP A 473 2.21 -17.01 -4.52
C ASP A 473 2.68 -17.22 -3.08
N PHE A 474 2.34 -16.28 -2.19
CA PHE A 474 2.47 -16.44 -0.75
C PHE A 474 1.09 -16.53 -0.12
N HIS A 475 0.70 -17.73 0.29
CA HIS A 475 -0.66 -18.02 0.76
C HIS A 475 -0.86 -17.62 2.24
N LEU A 476 -2.13 -17.51 2.65
CA LEU A 476 -2.52 -17.16 4.03
C LEU A 476 -2.01 -18.15 5.09
N ASP A 477 -1.79 -19.41 4.69
CA ASP A 477 -1.25 -20.45 5.57
C ASP A 477 0.28 -20.38 5.73
N GLY A 478 0.95 -19.48 5.01
CA GLY A 478 2.40 -19.31 5.03
C GLY A 478 3.15 -20.15 3.99
N THR A 479 2.45 -20.86 3.11
CA THR A 479 3.06 -21.55 1.98
C THR A 479 3.54 -20.54 0.94
N LEU A 480 4.83 -20.59 0.60
CA LEU A 480 5.40 -19.86 -0.53
C LEU A 480 5.71 -20.87 -1.63
N ALA A 481 5.16 -20.68 -2.83
CA ALA A 481 5.44 -21.59 -3.93
C ALA A 481 5.44 -20.89 -5.28
N THR A 482 6.31 -21.34 -6.18
CA THR A 482 6.10 -21.11 -7.62
C THR A 482 5.37 -22.29 -8.23
N ARG A 483 4.36 -22.03 -9.06
CA ARG A 483 3.53 -23.05 -9.71
C ARG A 483 3.28 -22.69 -11.17
N SER A 484 3.05 -23.70 -12.00
CA SER A 484 2.67 -23.50 -13.41
C SER A 484 1.20 -23.10 -13.57
N LYS A 485 0.78 -22.76 -14.80
CA LYS A 485 -0.61 -22.49 -15.20
C LYS A 485 -1.30 -21.43 -14.36
N GLY A 486 -0.62 -20.30 -14.15
CA GLY A 486 -1.14 -19.17 -13.40
C GLY A 486 -1.42 -19.48 -11.94
N GLY A 487 -0.57 -20.30 -11.31
CA GLY A 487 -0.73 -20.71 -9.91
C GLY A 487 -1.54 -21.99 -9.69
N HIS A 488 -2.18 -22.54 -10.73
CA HIS A 488 -3.12 -23.67 -10.61
C HIS A 488 -2.55 -25.02 -11.03
N GLY A 489 -1.32 -25.06 -11.54
CA GLY A 489 -0.65 -26.26 -12.01
C GLY A 489 0.30 -26.89 -10.98
N ASP A 490 1.27 -27.60 -11.53
CA ASP A 490 2.31 -28.30 -10.76
C ASP A 490 3.19 -27.32 -9.99
N THR A 491 3.59 -27.72 -8.77
CA THR A 491 4.55 -26.98 -7.95
C THR A 491 5.96 -27.09 -8.54
N LEU A 492 6.54 -25.94 -8.84
CA LEU A 492 7.87 -25.81 -9.46
C LEU A 492 8.95 -25.59 -8.40
N TRP A 493 8.63 -24.83 -7.34
CA TRP A 493 9.48 -24.64 -6.18
C TRP A 493 8.63 -24.41 -4.93
N ASP A 494 8.96 -25.10 -3.86
CA ASP A 494 8.41 -24.95 -2.51
C ASP A 494 9.55 -25.17 -1.50
N PRO A 495 10.07 -24.11 -0.86
CA PRO A 495 11.22 -24.19 0.02
C PRO A 495 10.92 -24.83 1.37
N THR A 496 9.65 -25.02 1.75
CA THR A 496 9.24 -25.57 3.06
C THR A 496 8.56 -26.93 2.95
N SER A 497 8.40 -27.47 1.75
CA SER A 497 7.85 -28.82 1.48
C SER A 497 8.45 -29.92 2.38
N TYR A 498 9.76 -29.88 2.64
CA TYR A 498 10.46 -30.83 3.53
C TYR A 498 10.00 -30.80 5.00
N LEU A 499 9.38 -29.70 5.43
CA LEU A 499 8.87 -29.52 6.79
C LEU A 499 7.41 -29.95 6.97
N ALA A 500 6.68 -30.26 5.89
CA ALA A 500 5.24 -30.52 5.95
C ALA A 500 4.82 -31.56 7.03
N PRO A 501 5.51 -32.70 7.20
CA PRO A 501 5.17 -33.67 8.25
C PRO A 501 5.32 -33.11 9.67
N PHE A 502 6.22 -32.16 9.88
CA PHE A 502 6.53 -31.59 11.19
C PHE A 502 5.59 -30.43 11.53
N LEU A 503 5.23 -29.62 10.54
CA LEU A 503 4.33 -28.47 10.71
C LEU A 503 2.87 -28.90 10.92
N ALA A 504 2.47 -30.08 10.43
CA ALA A 504 1.11 -30.61 10.63
C ALA A 504 0.75 -30.86 12.11
N HIS A 505 1.75 -30.95 12.99
CA HIS A 505 1.56 -31.12 14.43
C HIS A 505 1.38 -29.79 15.18
N LEU A 506 1.60 -28.66 14.52
CA LEU A 506 1.35 -27.35 15.10
C LEU A 506 -0.16 -27.07 15.19
N PRO A 507 -0.62 -26.31 16.19
CA PRO A 507 -2.02 -25.94 16.29
C PRO A 507 -2.49 -25.27 14.99
N PRO A 508 -3.75 -25.47 14.56
CA PRO A 508 -4.32 -24.67 13.48
C PRO A 508 -4.40 -23.19 13.89
N ALA A 509 -4.57 -22.30 12.91
CA ALA A 509 -4.75 -20.88 13.20
C ALA A 509 -6.03 -20.70 14.04
N PRO A 510 -6.02 -19.80 15.03
CA PRO A 510 -7.26 -19.41 15.67
C PRO A 510 -8.22 -18.87 14.60
N SER A 511 -9.45 -19.37 14.59
CA SER A 511 -10.52 -18.77 13.81
C SER A 511 -11.34 -17.90 14.74
N ASP A 512 -11.06 -16.61 14.77
CA ASP A 512 -11.91 -15.65 15.48
C ASP A 512 -13.07 -15.22 14.60
N PRO A 513 -14.27 -15.01 15.18
CA PRO A 513 -15.36 -14.42 14.43
C PRO A 513 -14.98 -13.00 14.02
N ASP A 514 -15.44 -12.57 12.84
CA ASP A 514 -15.25 -11.20 12.39
C ASP A 514 -15.79 -10.24 13.47
N PRO A 515 -14.95 -9.30 13.95
CA PRO A 515 -15.36 -8.41 15.03
C PRO A 515 -16.46 -7.45 14.57
N SER A 516 -17.30 -7.02 15.50
CA SER A 516 -18.32 -5.99 15.25
C SER A 516 -17.89 -4.59 15.68
N GLU A 517 -16.71 -4.46 16.29
CA GLU A 517 -16.11 -3.22 16.81
C GLU A 517 -14.57 -3.33 16.81
N PRO A 518 -13.84 -2.21 16.87
CA PRO A 518 -12.38 -2.23 16.95
C PRO A 518 -11.87 -3.08 18.11
N THR A 519 -10.87 -3.92 17.84
CA THR A 519 -10.31 -4.85 18.81
C THR A 519 -8.99 -4.34 19.39
N PRO A 520 -8.70 -4.64 20.66
CA PRO A 520 -7.41 -4.31 21.25
C PRO A 520 -6.29 -5.22 20.70
N PRO A 521 -5.02 -4.77 20.66
CA PRO A 521 -3.90 -5.50 20.07
C PRO A 521 -3.69 -6.93 20.59
N GLU A 522 -4.01 -7.18 21.85
CA GLU A 522 -3.94 -8.51 22.48
C GLU A 522 -4.90 -9.56 21.87
N LYS A 523 -5.89 -9.14 21.07
CA LYS A 523 -6.75 -10.05 20.30
C LYS A 523 -6.30 -10.23 18.85
N TRP A 524 -5.27 -9.51 18.41
CA TRP A 524 -4.86 -9.53 17.02
C TRP A 524 -4.19 -10.85 16.67
N LEU A 525 -4.61 -11.41 15.54
CA LEU A 525 -4.01 -12.63 15.01
C LEU A 525 -2.63 -12.30 14.43
N ALA A 526 -1.71 -13.24 14.66
CA ALA A 526 -0.41 -13.22 14.01
C ALA A 526 -0.49 -13.90 12.64
N HIS A 527 0.29 -13.40 11.69
CA HIS A 527 0.29 -13.90 10.31
C HIS A 527 1.68 -14.41 9.91
N PRO A 528 1.78 -15.42 9.03
CA PRO A 528 3.04 -15.83 8.44
C PRO A 528 3.70 -14.66 7.72
N LYS A 529 5.04 -14.60 7.74
CA LYS A 529 5.79 -13.50 7.13
C LYS A 529 6.79 -13.97 6.09
N LEU A 530 6.85 -13.25 4.98
CA LEU A 530 7.89 -13.34 3.95
C LEU A 530 8.72 -12.07 4.00
N ILE A 531 10.02 -12.22 4.25
CA ILE A 531 10.97 -11.11 4.31
C ILE A 531 11.87 -11.22 3.08
N LEU A 532 11.90 -10.17 2.27
CA LEU A 532 12.72 -10.05 1.07
C LEU A 532 13.69 -8.88 1.22
N GLN A 533 14.96 -9.06 0.88
CA GLN A 533 15.97 -8.02 0.98
C GLN A 533 17.09 -8.17 -0.05
N ASN A 534 17.85 -7.10 -0.25
CA ASN A 534 18.95 -7.04 -1.24
C ASN A 534 20.32 -7.51 -0.69
N ARG A 535 20.36 -8.04 0.54
CA ARG A 535 21.56 -8.57 1.21
C ARG A 535 21.24 -9.91 1.88
N GLN A 536 22.26 -10.74 2.12
CA GLN A 536 22.05 -12.02 2.79
C GLN A 536 21.56 -11.82 4.23
N PRO A 537 20.60 -12.65 4.72
CA PRO A 537 19.78 -13.60 3.96
C PRO A 537 18.79 -12.90 3.03
N TYR A 538 18.82 -13.18 1.72
CA TYR A 538 17.96 -12.51 0.74
C TYR A 538 16.47 -12.75 0.98
N LEU A 539 16.11 -13.96 1.40
CA LEU A 539 14.72 -14.35 1.65
C LEU A 539 14.64 -15.11 2.98
N GLN A 540 13.65 -14.75 3.80
CA GLN A 540 13.27 -15.48 5.00
C GLN A 540 11.76 -15.72 5.05
N LEU A 541 11.37 -16.91 5.49
CA LEU A 541 9.97 -17.26 5.76
C LEU A 541 9.80 -17.56 7.24
N LYS A 542 8.80 -16.94 7.86
CA LYS A 542 8.43 -17.15 9.24
C LYS A 542 7.02 -17.70 9.35
N HIS A 543 6.84 -18.70 10.21
CA HIS A 543 5.53 -19.12 10.69
C HIS A 543 4.85 -17.97 11.44
N ARG A 544 3.52 -18.03 11.55
CA ARG A 544 2.74 -17.00 12.28
C ARG A 544 3.19 -16.80 13.73
N ASP A 545 3.67 -17.85 14.39
CA ASP A 545 4.15 -17.79 15.77
C ASP A 545 5.61 -17.26 15.86
N GLY A 546 6.16 -16.75 14.76
CA GLY A 546 7.48 -16.13 14.69
C GLY A 546 8.64 -17.10 14.45
N HIS A 547 8.39 -18.40 14.35
CA HIS A 547 9.42 -19.41 14.07
C HIS A 547 9.99 -19.27 12.65
N LEU A 548 11.31 -19.37 12.50
CA LEU A 548 11.96 -19.29 11.19
C LEU A 548 11.89 -20.65 10.50
N VAL A 549 11.13 -20.76 9.41
CA VAL A 549 10.92 -22.04 8.69
C VAL A 549 11.83 -22.21 7.48
N TYR A 550 12.30 -21.10 6.90
CA TYR A 550 13.24 -21.12 5.80
C TYR A 550 14.03 -19.80 5.72
N SER A 551 15.29 -19.89 5.31
CA SER A 551 16.15 -18.74 5.04
C SER A 551 17.18 -19.12 3.97
N THR A 552 17.49 -18.20 3.05
CA THR A 552 18.53 -18.44 2.03
C THR A 552 19.93 -18.53 2.64
N SER A 553 20.11 -17.97 3.83
CA SER A 553 21.33 -18.07 4.63
C SER A 553 20.98 -18.14 6.11
N TYR A 554 21.75 -18.89 6.88
CA TYR A 554 21.64 -18.98 8.34
C TYR A 554 22.92 -18.43 8.98
N GLU A 555 23.33 -17.28 8.46
CA GLU A 555 24.48 -16.50 8.92
C GLU A 555 24.00 -15.13 9.37
N TRP A 556 24.47 -14.70 10.54
CA TRP A 556 24.16 -13.38 11.08
C TRP A 556 25.40 -12.77 11.73
N THR A 557 25.47 -11.45 11.70
CA THR A 557 26.54 -10.67 12.29
C THR A 557 26.20 -10.22 13.70
N ASN A 558 27.22 -9.84 14.47
CA ASN A 558 27.04 -9.29 15.82
C ASN A 558 26.38 -7.90 15.82
N GLN A 559 26.17 -7.29 14.65
CA GLN A 559 25.48 -6.02 14.48
C GLN A 559 23.99 -6.19 14.18
N ASP A 560 23.53 -7.41 13.88
CA ASP A 560 22.13 -7.66 13.51
C ASP A 560 21.17 -7.70 14.70
N GLY A 561 21.69 -7.63 15.94
CA GLY A 561 20.87 -7.65 17.16
C GLY A 561 20.06 -8.93 17.31
N TRP A 562 20.59 -10.06 16.83
CA TRP A 562 19.88 -11.33 16.73
C TRP A 562 19.49 -11.89 18.10
N GLN A 563 18.25 -12.39 18.21
CA GLN A 563 17.70 -13.00 19.43
C GLN A 563 16.79 -14.20 19.12
N LEU A 564 16.67 -15.11 20.09
CA LEU A 564 15.73 -16.24 20.10
C LEU A 564 15.14 -16.39 21.52
N HIS A 565 13.82 -16.42 21.65
CA HIS A 565 13.13 -16.53 22.95
C HIS A 565 12.65 -17.96 23.23
N ALA A 566 12.46 -18.28 24.51
CA ALA A 566 11.92 -19.57 24.92
C ALA A 566 10.61 -19.90 24.19
N GLY A 567 10.51 -21.13 23.69
CA GLY A 567 9.44 -21.61 22.82
C GLY A 567 9.70 -21.42 21.33
N GLN A 568 10.64 -20.55 20.93
CA GLN A 568 10.98 -20.34 19.53
C GLN A 568 11.98 -21.37 19.00
N TRP A 569 11.85 -21.68 17.71
CA TRP A 569 12.77 -22.56 17.00
C TRP A 569 13.05 -22.05 15.58
N ILE A 570 14.12 -22.60 15.01
CA ILE A 570 14.58 -22.36 13.65
C ILE A 570 14.70 -23.71 12.96
N ALA A 571 14.07 -23.86 11.80
CA ALA A 571 14.37 -24.94 10.87
C ALA A 571 15.50 -24.51 9.93
N ILE A 572 16.60 -25.25 9.97
CA ILE A 572 17.77 -25.04 9.12
C ILE A 572 17.58 -25.90 7.87
N ALA A 573 17.23 -25.24 6.76
CA ALA A 573 16.98 -25.93 5.49
C ALA A 573 18.27 -26.59 4.96
N PRO A 574 18.21 -27.80 4.38
CA PRO A 574 19.32 -28.41 3.66
C PRO A 574 19.94 -27.45 2.63
N ARG A 575 21.26 -27.52 2.43
CA ARG A 575 21.99 -26.56 1.57
C ARG A 575 21.43 -26.48 0.17
N GLN A 576 21.06 -27.63 -0.40
CA GLN A 576 20.50 -27.74 -1.74
C GLN A 576 19.12 -27.08 -1.92
N LEU A 577 18.40 -26.76 -0.84
CA LEU A 577 17.11 -26.06 -0.90
C LEU A 577 17.24 -24.53 -0.80
N ARG A 578 18.43 -24.01 -0.45
CA ARG A 578 18.65 -22.57 -0.18
C ARG A 578 18.87 -21.71 -1.44
N GLY A 579 18.77 -22.31 -2.62
CA GLY A 579 19.04 -21.68 -3.92
C GLY A 579 20.52 -21.57 -4.27
N TYR A 580 20.79 -20.92 -5.41
CA TYR A 580 22.11 -20.79 -6.02
C TYR A 580 22.55 -19.32 -6.03
N LEU A 581 23.82 -19.07 -5.67
CA LEU A 581 24.44 -17.74 -5.73
C LEU A 581 25.14 -17.53 -7.06
N ASP A 582 25.05 -16.31 -7.59
CA ASP A 582 25.61 -15.91 -8.89
C ASP A 582 25.47 -16.99 -9.97
N PRO A 583 24.24 -17.49 -10.23
CA PRO A 583 24.02 -18.61 -11.13
C PRO A 583 24.44 -18.25 -12.55
N GLN A 584 25.53 -18.87 -13.02
CA GLN A 584 26.05 -18.65 -14.37
C GLN A 584 25.03 -19.15 -15.41
N GLY A 585 24.78 -18.37 -16.45
CA GLY A 585 23.97 -18.79 -17.61
C GLY A 585 22.48 -18.46 -17.56
N ILE A 586 22.00 -17.71 -16.54
CA ILE A 586 20.66 -17.09 -16.51
C ILE A 586 20.72 -15.65 -17.08
N GLU A 587 21.62 -15.41 -18.04
CA GLU A 587 21.70 -14.15 -18.77
C GLU A 587 20.74 -14.20 -19.96
N GLU A 588 19.72 -13.33 -19.98
CA GLU A 588 18.98 -13.05 -21.20
C GLU A 588 19.82 -12.11 -22.09
N ASN A 589 20.08 -12.60 -23.30
CA ASN A 589 20.86 -11.98 -24.35
C ASN A 589 20.30 -10.58 -24.67
N PRO A 590 21.10 -9.50 -24.69
CA PRO A 590 20.61 -8.13 -24.92
C PRO A 590 20.16 -7.83 -26.37
N GLN A 591 19.84 -8.85 -27.17
CA GLN A 591 19.53 -8.71 -28.61
C GLN A 591 18.09 -8.98 -29.04
N ASP A 592 17.15 -9.33 -28.15
CA ASP A 592 15.71 -9.33 -28.50
C ASP A 592 15.09 -7.97 -28.20
N GLY A 593 15.44 -6.99 -29.04
CA GLY A 593 14.64 -5.79 -29.21
C GLY A 593 13.46 -6.09 -30.12
N SER A 594 12.25 -6.29 -29.58
CA SER A 594 11.00 -5.75 -30.14
C SER A 594 9.74 -6.19 -29.38
N GLY A 595 8.97 -5.20 -28.92
CA GLY A 595 7.52 -5.29 -28.74
C GLY A 595 7.03 -5.67 -27.35
N ALA A 596 6.48 -4.68 -26.63
CA ALA A 596 5.36 -4.98 -25.74
C ALA A 596 4.31 -5.80 -26.51
N PRO A 597 3.71 -6.85 -25.93
CA PRO A 597 2.62 -7.56 -26.60
C PRO A 597 1.51 -6.55 -26.91
N PRO A 598 0.86 -6.62 -28.10
CA PRO A 598 -0.20 -5.69 -28.44
C PRO A 598 -1.36 -5.82 -27.44
N PRO A 599 -2.04 -4.72 -27.09
CA PRO A 599 -3.23 -4.80 -26.24
C PRO A 599 -4.27 -5.70 -26.92
N PRO A 600 -5.05 -6.49 -26.15
CA PRO A 600 -6.05 -7.39 -26.72
C PRO A 600 -7.05 -6.58 -27.56
N PRO A 601 -7.52 -7.10 -28.71
CA PRO A 601 -8.51 -6.40 -29.50
C PRO A 601 -9.81 -6.28 -28.70
N ALA A 602 -10.39 -5.07 -28.71
CA ALA A 602 -11.70 -4.79 -28.16
C ALA A 602 -12.73 -5.80 -28.71
N SER A 603 -13.26 -6.66 -27.85
CA SER A 603 -14.30 -7.61 -28.24
C SER A 603 -15.59 -6.84 -28.51
N GLN A 604 -16.06 -6.97 -29.75
CA GLN A 604 -17.39 -6.52 -30.15
C GLN A 604 -18.46 -7.27 -29.36
N GLN A 605 -19.41 -6.51 -28.85
CA GLN A 605 -20.62 -6.99 -28.20
C GLN A 605 -21.40 -7.95 -29.11
N GLN A 606 -21.77 -9.13 -28.58
CA GLN A 606 -22.98 -9.84 -28.98
C GLN A 606 -23.73 -10.35 -27.72
N PRO A 607 -25.08 -10.39 -27.75
CA PRO A 607 -25.95 -10.39 -26.56
C PRO A 607 -26.23 -11.82 -26.01
N PRO A 608 -26.90 -11.95 -24.84
CA PRO A 608 -26.70 -13.07 -23.93
C PRO A 608 -27.59 -14.28 -24.23
N HIS A 609 -27.08 -15.47 -23.92
CA HIS A 609 -27.91 -16.63 -23.64
C HIS A 609 -27.83 -16.98 -22.15
N ASP A 610 -28.97 -16.84 -21.49
CA ASP A 610 -29.27 -17.37 -20.16
C ASP A 610 -29.06 -18.89 -20.10
N GLN A 611 -28.41 -19.39 -19.04
CA GLN A 611 -29.00 -20.31 -18.06
C GLN A 611 -27.99 -20.77 -16.98
N GLY A 612 -28.22 -20.28 -15.74
CA GLY A 612 -28.28 -21.05 -14.49
C GLY A 612 -27.08 -21.91 -14.03
N HIS A 613 -26.34 -21.44 -13.03
CA HIS A 613 -26.52 -21.85 -11.61
C HIS A 613 -25.37 -21.34 -10.73
N HIS A 614 -25.75 -20.72 -9.61
CA HIS A 614 -24.87 -20.27 -8.52
C HIS A 614 -24.27 -21.47 -7.76
N GLY A 615 -22.97 -21.36 -7.48
CA GLY A 615 -22.23 -22.21 -6.53
C GLY A 615 -20.88 -22.62 -7.12
N GLY A 616 -19.77 -22.00 -6.69
CA GLY A 616 -18.49 -22.33 -7.32
C GLY A 616 -17.20 -22.00 -6.59
N ARG A 617 -17.05 -20.83 -5.95
CA ARG A 617 -15.74 -20.43 -5.39
C ARG A 617 -15.41 -21.08 -4.04
N PHE A 618 -16.41 -21.30 -3.18
CA PHE A 618 -16.22 -22.06 -1.95
C PHE A 618 -16.07 -23.56 -2.21
N SER A 619 -16.79 -24.09 -3.21
CA SER A 619 -16.70 -25.51 -3.58
C SER A 619 -15.39 -25.85 -4.30
N SER A 620 -14.80 -24.94 -5.08
CA SER A 620 -13.46 -25.12 -5.63
C SER A 620 -12.39 -25.03 -4.54
N PHE A 621 -12.50 -24.08 -3.61
CA PHE A 621 -11.61 -23.96 -2.45
C PHE A 621 -11.63 -25.20 -1.53
N VAL A 622 -12.83 -25.73 -1.21
CA VAL A 622 -12.98 -26.96 -0.41
C VAL A 622 -12.48 -28.18 -1.19
N ARG A 623 -12.63 -28.20 -2.53
CA ARG A 623 -12.08 -29.27 -3.38
C ARG A 623 -10.56 -29.22 -3.45
N ASP A 624 -9.96 -28.04 -3.51
CA ASP A 624 -8.50 -27.83 -3.57
C ASP A 624 -7.83 -28.18 -2.24
N ILE A 625 -8.47 -27.87 -1.10
CA ILE A 625 -8.04 -28.35 0.23
C ILE A 625 -8.20 -29.88 0.31
N GLY A 626 -9.33 -30.42 -0.12
CA GLY A 626 -9.58 -31.87 -0.11
C GLY A 626 -8.59 -32.64 -0.97
N GLN A 627 -8.22 -32.10 -2.13
CA GLN A 627 -7.25 -32.69 -3.07
C GLN A 627 -5.82 -32.58 -2.53
N SER A 628 -5.42 -31.41 -2.00
CA SER A 628 -4.12 -31.21 -1.34
C SER A 628 -3.94 -32.11 -0.11
N LEU A 629 -5.00 -32.33 0.67
CA LEU A 629 -4.98 -33.22 1.83
C LEU A 629 -4.97 -34.71 1.43
N GLN A 630 -5.64 -35.09 0.34
CA GLN A 630 -5.58 -36.46 -0.20
C GLN A 630 -4.22 -36.80 -0.81
N GLU A 631 -3.62 -35.87 -1.55
CA GLU A 631 -2.25 -36.01 -2.09
C GLU A 631 -1.21 -36.11 -0.97
N ARG A 632 -1.53 -35.58 0.23
CA ARG A 632 -0.74 -35.69 1.47
C ARG A 632 -1.14 -36.87 2.38
N GLY A 633 -2.02 -37.77 1.94
CA GLY A 633 -2.37 -39.00 2.65
C GLY A 633 -3.34 -38.85 3.83
N ILE A 634 -4.05 -37.73 3.95
CA ILE A 634 -4.98 -37.43 5.05
C ILE A 634 -6.41 -37.77 4.65
N ASN A 635 -7.05 -38.66 5.41
CA ASN A 635 -8.41 -39.13 5.13
C ASN A 635 -9.47 -38.12 5.64
N VAL A 636 -10.04 -37.35 4.72
CA VAL A 636 -10.99 -36.25 4.96
C VAL A 636 -12.23 -36.68 5.75
N GLY A 637 -12.64 -37.95 5.66
CA GLY A 637 -13.85 -38.47 6.32
C GLY A 637 -13.79 -38.58 7.84
N GLN A 638 -12.59 -38.57 8.45
CA GLN A 638 -12.43 -38.64 9.91
C GLN A 638 -12.11 -37.29 10.56
N ALA A 639 -11.49 -36.36 9.84
CA ALA A 639 -11.03 -35.09 10.39
C ALA A 639 -12.14 -34.02 10.49
N PHE A 640 -13.17 -34.08 9.64
CA PHE A 640 -14.22 -33.05 9.58
C PHE A 640 -15.64 -33.63 9.40
N PRO A 641 -16.26 -34.20 10.46
CA PRO A 641 -17.58 -34.84 10.38
C PRO A 641 -18.74 -33.89 10.05
N ASN A 642 -18.55 -32.57 10.13
CA ASN A 642 -19.59 -31.56 9.88
C ASN A 642 -19.67 -31.05 8.44
N MET A 643 -18.76 -31.47 7.53
CA MET A 643 -18.81 -31.05 6.11
C MET A 643 -19.78 -31.88 5.25
N SER A 644 -20.46 -32.90 5.79
CA SER A 644 -21.32 -33.81 5.02
C SER A 644 -22.83 -33.54 5.14
N ARG A 645 -23.26 -32.28 5.30
CA ARG A 645 -24.67 -31.87 5.18
C ARG A 645 -24.97 -31.16 3.86
N ALA A 646 -24.80 -31.89 2.75
CA ALA A 646 -25.51 -31.62 1.51
C ALA A 646 -25.90 -32.98 0.93
N GLY A 647 -27.20 -33.27 0.88
CA GLY A 647 -27.73 -34.59 0.53
C GLY A 647 -27.46 -34.95 -0.93
N GLY A 648 -26.67 -36.01 -1.13
CA GLY A 648 -26.61 -36.80 -2.36
C GLY A 648 -27.18 -38.21 -2.13
N PRO A 649 -27.51 -38.95 -3.21
CA PRO A 649 -28.16 -40.27 -3.10
C PRO A 649 -27.23 -41.29 -2.41
N PRO A 650 -27.79 -42.34 -1.79
CA PRO A 650 -27.03 -43.24 -0.91
C PRO A 650 -25.96 -44.03 -1.68
N PRO A 651 -24.84 -44.40 -1.00
CA PRO A 651 -23.74 -45.09 -1.64
C PRO A 651 -24.13 -46.53 -2.01
N ILE A 652 -23.66 -46.96 -3.19
CA ILE A 652 -23.72 -48.33 -3.67
C ILE A 652 -22.82 -49.20 -2.76
N PRO A 653 -23.28 -50.37 -2.28
CA PRO A 653 -22.45 -51.23 -1.43
C PRO A 653 -21.23 -51.79 -2.20
N PRO A 654 -20.07 -51.96 -1.54
CA PRO A 654 -18.86 -52.44 -2.19
C PRO A 654 -18.98 -53.93 -2.55
N ARG A 655 -18.46 -54.30 -3.73
CA ARG A 655 -18.26 -55.71 -4.11
C ARG A 655 -17.28 -56.38 -3.12
N PRO A 656 -17.57 -57.60 -2.63
CA PRO A 656 -16.61 -58.36 -1.84
C PRO A 656 -15.45 -58.81 -2.76
N GLY A 657 -14.21 -58.37 -2.49
CA GLY A 657 -13.03 -59.04 -3.06
C GLY A 657 -11.81 -58.20 -3.47
N SER A 658 -11.75 -56.88 -3.26
CA SER A 658 -10.54 -56.10 -3.60
C SER A 658 -9.81 -55.62 -2.34
N HIS A 659 -8.71 -56.29 -2.01
CA HIS A 659 -7.72 -55.80 -1.05
C HIS A 659 -7.09 -54.49 -1.56
N PRO A 660 -6.80 -53.50 -0.70
CA PRO A 660 -6.03 -52.32 -1.09
C PRO A 660 -4.60 -52.75 -1.45
N LEU A 661 -4.20 -52.55 -2.70
CA LEU A 661 -2.78 -52.55 -3.07
C LEU A 661 -2.14 -51.33 -2.41
N ALA A 662 -1.03 -51.56 -1.71
CA ALA A 662 -0.20 -50.49 -1.15
C ALA A 662 0.22 -49.52 -2.26
N PRO A 663 0.31 -48.20 -1.99
CA PRO A 663 0.83 -47.25 -2.97
C PRO A 663 2.25 -47.65 -3.39
N PRO A 664 2.64 -47.46 -4.67
CA PRO A 664 4.01 -47.69 -5.08
C PRO A 664 4.93 -46.75 -4.28
N GLN A 665 5.86 -47.32 -3.53
CA GLN A 665 6.97 -46.57 -2.95
C GLN A 665 7.75 -45.94 -4.10
N GLN A 666 7.74 -44.60 -4.17
CA GLN A 666 8.70 -43.86 -4.99
C GLN A 666 10.10 -44.14 -4.44
N GLN A 667 10.83 -45.05 -5.10
CA GLN A 667 12.23 -45.28 -4.84
C GLN A 667 13.03 -44.06 -5.32
N GLY A 668 13.73 -43.38 -4.40
CA GLY A 668 14.94 -42.62 -4.76
C GLY A 668 15.04 -41.13 -4.39
N GLN A 669 14.11 -40.52 -3.65
CA GLN A 669 14.41 -39.20 -3.05
C GLN A 669 15.15 -39.37 -1.72
N PRO A 670 16.32 -38.75 -1.51
CA PRO A 670 16.98 -38.76 -0.21
C PRO A 670 16.04 -38.15 0.81
N HIS A 671 15.71 -38.88 1.88
CA HIS A 671 14.97 -38.33 3.00
C HIS A 671 15.75 -37.15 3.58
N LEU A 672 15.31 -35.93 3.29
CA LEU A 672 15.91 -34.72 3.83
C LEU A 672 15.55 -34.63 5.31
N VAL A 673 16.55 -34.87 6.17
CA VAL A 673 16.37 -34.77 7.62
C VAL A 673 16.53 -33.31 8.02
N PRO A 674 15.48 -32.66 8.56
CA PRO A 674 15.60 -31.28 9.01
C PRO A 674 16.54 -31.18 10.23
N THR A 675 17.24 -30.05 10.34
CA THR A 675 17.96 -29.67 11.55
C THR A 675 17.21 -28.54 12.22
N PHE A 676 16.99 -28.64 13.52
CA PHE A 676 16.29 -27.63 14.32
C PHE A 676 17.20 -27.06 15.39
N LEU A 677 17.13 -25.75 15.59
CA LEU A 677 17.60 -25.06 16.78
C LEU A 677 16.38 -24.65 17.59
N TYR A 678 16.23 -25.16 18.82
CA TYR A 678 15.07 -24.92 19.67
C TYR A 678 15.51 -24.43 21.05
N LEU A 679 14.87 -23.37 21.54
CA LEU A 679 15.02 -22.92 22.92
C LEU A 679 13.83 -23.43 23.75
N SER A 680 14.02 -24.51 24.50
CA SER A 680 12.94 -25.14 25.27
C SER A 680 12.52 -24.25 26.45
N PRO A 681 11.21 -23.92 26.57
CA PRO A 681 10.70 -23.22 27.74
C PRO A 681 10.61 -24.13 28.99
N GLU A 682 10.62 -25.45 28.83
CA GLU A 682 10.54 -26.41 29.95
C GLU A 682 11.89 -26.62 30.61
N THR A 683 12.97 -26.70 29.83
CA THR A 683 14.32 -26.99 30.35
C THR A 683 15.24 -25.78 30.33
N SER A 684 14.84 -24.70 29.66
CA SER A 684 15.67 -23.51 29.42
C SER A 684 17.01 -23.87 28.79
N GLN A 685 16.98 -24.85 27.89
CA GLN A 685 18.12 -25.25 27.09
C GLN A 685 17.93 -24.81 25.64
N LEU A 686 19.02 -24.33 25.05
CA LEU A 686 19.19 -24.25 23.61
C LEU A 686 19.62 -25.63 23.10
N ILE A 687 18.87 -26.21 22.16
CA ILE A 687 19.02 -27.58 21.70
C ILE A 687 19.14 -27.57 20.17
N LEU A 688 20.23 -28.14 19.65
CA LEU A 688 20.43 -28.43 18.23
C LEU A 688 20.16 -29.91 18.00
N HIS A 689 19.15 -30.25 17.20
CA HIS A 689 18.70 -31.64 17.02
C HIS A 689 18.11 -31.90 15.63
N SER A 690 17.92 -33.17 15.30
CA SER A 690 17.29 -33.63 14.04
C SER A 690 16.17 -34.64 14.30
N SER A 691 15.39 -34.40 15.35
CA SER A 691 14.39 -35.36 15.84
C SER A 691 13.22 -35.50 14.85
N PRO A 692 12.76 -36.73 14.55
CA PRO A 692 11.66 -36.98 13.62
C PRO A 692 10.30 -36.55 14.18
N THR A 693 10.22 -36.32 15.48
CA THR A 693 9.04 -35.88 16.23
C THR A 693 8.73 -34.39 16.10
N GLY A 694 9.57 -33.62 15.40
CA GLY A 694 9.38 -32.18 15.18
C GLY A 694 10.24 -31.28 16.06
N PRO A 695 10.13 -29.95 15.84
CA PRO A 695 11.07 -28.96 16.39
C PRO A 695 10.98 -28.77 17.91
N THR A 696 9.84 -29.11 18.53
CA THR A 696 9.58 -28.84 19.95
C THR A 696 9.66 -30.06 20.84
N ASN A 697 9.93 -31.24 20.28
CA ASN A 697 10.05 -32.49 21.05
C ASN A 697 11.36 -33.22 20.73
N PRO A 698 12.51 -32.69 21.17
CA PRO A 698 13.81 -33.27 20.86
C PRO A 698 14.03 -34.60 21.58
N GLN A 699 14.03 -35.70 20.81
CA GLN A 699 14.46 -37.03 21.29
C GLN A 699 15.98 -37.08 21.56
N PRO A 700 16.44 -37.59 22.73
CA PRO A 700 17.85 -37.58 23.13
C PRO A 700 18.85 -38.15 22.12
N GLU A 701 18.48 -39.23 21.43
CA GLU A 701 19.29 -39.90 20.40
C GLU A 701 19.51 -39.07 19.12
N HIS A 702 18.71 -38.01 18.95
CA HIS A 702 18.77 -37.09 17.83
C HIS A 702 19.28 -35.69 18.21
N VAL A 703 19.67 -35.48 19.48
CA VAL A 703 20.28 -34.24 19.95
C VAL A 703 21.77 -34.24 19.60
N HIS A 704 22.19 -33.23 18.83
CA HIS A 704 23.57 -33.04 18.41
C HIS A 704 24.35 -32.20 19.41
N TRP A 705 23.69 -31.22 20.03
CA TRP A 705 24.26 -30.33 21.02
C TRP A 705 23.18 -29.66 21.86
N SER A 706 23.47 -29.37 23.13
CA SER A 706 22.56 -28.64 24.01
C SER A 706 23.31 -27.86 25.07
N VAL A 707 22.83 -26.66 25.42
CA VAL A 707 23.35 -25.86 26.54
C VAL A 707 22.22 -25.20 27.33
N PRO A 708 22.34 -25.07 28.67
CA PRO A 708 23.43 -25.58 29.50
C PRO A 708 23.30 -27.10 29.63
N ASN A 709 24.41 -27.83 29.75
CA ASN A 709 24.40 -29.28 29.92
C ASN A 709 25.30 -29.67 31.11
N PRO A 710 24.74 -30.19 32.22
CA PRO A 710 23.33 -30.51 32.43
C PRO A 710 22.42 -29.26 32.50
N PRO A 711 21.10 -29.39 32.25
CA PRO A 711 20.15 -28.29 32.37
C PRO A 711 20.15 -27.68 33.78
N VAL A 712 19.87 -26.38 33.87
CA VAL A 712 19.75 -25.67 35.16
C VAL A 712 18.51 -26.17 35.90
N GLN A 713 18.66 -26.47 37.19
CA GLN A 713 17.60 -27.00 38.05
C GLN A 713 17.36 -26.09 39.26
N PRO A 714 16.13 -25.59 39.48
CA PRO A 714 14.96 -25.70 38.59
C PRO A 714 15.16 -24.89 37.29
N ALA A 715 14.44 -25.24 36.22
CA ALA A 715 14.52 -24.52 34.96
C ALA A 715 14.06 -23.05 35.15
N PRO A 716 14.93 -22.06 34.86
CA PRO A 716 14.57 -20.66 35.03
C PRO A 716 13.59 -20.24 33.95
N LYS A 717 12.61 -19.39 34.30
CA LYS A 717 11.59 -18.95 33.34
C LYS A 717 12.12 -17.87 32.39
N ASN A 718 11.39 -17.68 31.29
CA ASN A 718 11.63 -16.60 30.32
C ASN A 718 13.07 -16.59 29.81
N ALA A 719 13.59 -17.74 29.36
CA ALA A 719 14.91 -17.78 28.76
C ALA A 719 14.91 -17.04 27.41
N TRP A 720 16.01 -16.34 27.11
CA TRP A 720 16.27 -15.80 25.77
C TRP A 720 17.75 -15.88 25.46
N LEU A 721 18.04 -15.99 24.17
CA LEU A 721 19.36 -16.09 23.61
C LEU A 721 19.62 -14.84 22.77
N THR A 722 20.82 -14.28 22.87
CA THR A 722 21.20 -13.09 22.12
C THR A 722 22.63 -13.18 21.58
N PHE A 723 22.82 -12.71 20.35
CA PHE A 723 24.14 -12.44 19.81
C PHE A 723 24.48 -10.96 20.05
N GLN A 724 25.40 -10.71 20.97
CA GLN A 724 25.72 -9.39 21.48
C GLN A 724 26.75 -8.69 20.61
N GLY A 725 26.72 -7.35 20.59
CA GLY A 725 27.64 -6.52 19.80
C GLY A 725 29.12 -6.63 20.20
N ASP A 726 29.42 -7.18 21.38
CA ASP A 726 30.79 -7.51 21.81
C ASP A 726 31.27 -8.89 21.29
N GLY A 727 30.43 -9.57 20.51
CA GLY A 727 30.70 -10.88 19.92
C GLY A 727 30.43 -12.07 20.84
N ASN A 728 29.84 -11.85 22.02
CA ASN A 728 29.39 -12.94 22.88
C ASN A 728 28.04 -13.49 22.43
N PHE A 729 27.85 -14.80 22.54
CA PHE A 729 26.55 -15.44 22.34
C PHE A 729 26.07 -15.94 23.70
N VAL A 730 25.04 -15.29 24.24
CA VAL A 730 24.67 -15.43 25.65
C VAL A 730 23.22 -15.83 25.76
N MET A 731 22.97 -16.82 26.61
CA MET A 731 21.63 -17.19 27.04
C MET A 731 21.39 -16.64 28.43
N TYR A 732 20.30 -15.89 28.55
CA TYR A 732 19.79 -15.32 29.78
C TYR A 732 18.51 -16.01 30.20
N ALA A 733 18.19 -15.91 31.49
CA ALA A 733 16.88 -16.26 32.03
C ALA A 733 16.58 -15.38 33.27
N GLU A 734 15.42 -15.57 33.90
CA GLU A 734 15.04 -14.89 35.13
C GLU A 734 16.04 -15.23 36.27
N GLY A 735 17.05 -14.38 36.45
CA GLY A 735 18.18 -14.60 37.36
C GLY A 735 19.56 -14.24 36.80
N GLY A 736 19.68 -13.96 35.50
CA GLY A 736 20.93 -13.54 34.85
C GLY A 736 21.39 -14.47 33.73
N PRO A 737 22.66 -14.39 33.30
CA PRO A 737 23.21 -15.25 32.25
C PRO A 737 23.30 -16.70 32.77
N CYS A 738 22.70 -17.64 32.05
CA CYS A 738 22.71 -19.06 32.38
C CYS A 738 23.72 -19.86 31.54
N TRP A 739 24.14 -19.32 30.40
CA TRP A 739 25.23 -19.83 29.58
C TRP A 739 25.80 -18.72 28.69
N ALA A 740 27.10 -18.77 28.37
CA ALA A 740 27.74 -17.88 27.40
C ALA A 740 28.79 -18.65 26.60
N SER A 741 28.97 -18.28 25.33
CA SER A 741 30.02 -18.84 24.48
C SER A 741 31.42 -18.45 24.92
N GLY A 742 31.56 -17.34 25.67
CA GLY A 742 32.85 -16.81 26.12
C GLY A 742 33.67 -16.18 24.98
N THR A 743 32.99 -15.74 23.92
CA THR A 743 33.61 -15.18 22.71
C THR A 743 33.63 -13.65 22.71
N ASN A 744 33.65 -13.01 23.89
CA ASN A 744 33.65 -11.55 24.06
C ASN A 744 35.07 -10.94 24.05
N GLY A 745 35.17 -9.62 23.88
CA GLY A 745 36.42 -8.86 24.00
C GLY A 745 37.30 -8.89 22.74
N ASP A 746 38.63 -9.00 22.90
CA ASP A 746 39.59 -8.93 21.78
C ASP A 746 39.44 -10.08 20.76
N ASN A 747 38.73 -11.16 21.15
CA ASN A 747 38.36 -12.30 20.30
C ASN A 747 36.86 -12.33 19.96
N GLY A 748 36.20 -11.17 19.97
CA GLY A 748 34.79 -10.99 19.60
C GLY A 748 34.38 -11.79 18.36
N ALA A 749 33.35 -12.64 18.47
CA ALA A 749 32.72 -13.19 17.26
C ALA A 749 32.06 -12.07 16.47
N GLU A 750 32.30 -12.00 15.16
CA GLU A 750 31.59 -11.07 14.27
C GLU A 750 30.45 -11.76 13.54
N LYS A 751 30.47 -13.10 13.46
CA LYS A 751 29.49 -13.87 12.73
C LYS A 751 29.15 -15.18 13.45
N PHE A 752 27.87 -15.53 13.52
CA PHE A 752 27.44 -16.88 13.83
C PHE A 752 26.80 -17.57 12.63
N VAL A 753 26.99 -18.88 12.55
CA VAL A 753 26.55 -19.71 11.43
C VAL A 753 25.85 -20.95 11.97
N LEU A 754 24.66 -21.25 11.44
CA LEU A 754 24.01 -22.55 11.62
C LEU A 754 24.21 -23.41 10.38
N ARG A 755 24.78 -24.59 10.57
CA ARG A 755 24.98 -25.60 9.52
C ARG A 755 23.92 -26.68 9.61
N ALA A 756 23.33 -27.04 8.47
CA ALA A 756 22.45 -28.18 8.35
C ALA A 756 23.24 -29.50 8.39
N ALA A 757 22.55 -30.62 8.57
CA ALA A 757 23.17 -31.95 8.65
C ALA A 757 23.86 -32.41 7.35
N ASP A 758 23.46 -31.88 6.19
CA ASP A 758 24.05 -32.19 4.87
C ASP A 758 25.26 -31.32 4.54
N GLU A 759 25.61 -30.35 5.40
CA GLU A 759 26.76 -29.48 5.21
C GLU A 759 28.03 -30.07 5.85
N GLU A 760 29.18 -29.80 5.23
CA GLU A 760 30.47 -30.17 5.83
C GLU A 760 30.61 -29.56 7.23
N GLY A 761 30.93 -30.41 8.21
CA GLY A 761 31.00 -30.01 9.61
C GLY A 761 29.64 -29.83 10.30
N GLY A 762 28.51 -29.99 9.61
CA GLY A 762 27.16 -29.90 10.17
C GLY A 762 26.58 -31.25 10.67
N PRO A 763 25.50 -31.22 11.47
CA PRO A 763 24.82 -30.04 11.98
C PRO A 763 25.63 -29.36 13.10
N ALA A 764 25.77 -28.04 13.01
CA ALA A 764 26.59 -27.29 13.96
C ALA A 764 26.13 -25.84 14.12
N PHE A 765 26.39 -25.29 15.30
CA PHE A 765 26.40 -23.86 15.57
C PHE A 765 27.85 -23.42 15.73
N GLU A 766 28.27 -22.41 14.96
CA GLU A 766 29.66 -21.96 14.92
C GLU A 766 29.76 -20.45 15.05
N LEU A 767 30.81 -19.97 15.74
CA LEU A 767 31.15 -18.55 15.85
C LEU A 767 32.49 -18.27 15.20
N TYR A 768 32.55 -17.19 14.45
CA TYR A 768 33.72 -16.74 13.69
C TYR A 768 34.12 -15.34 14.11
N ASN A 769 35.43 -15.12 14.25
CA ASN A 769 35.99 -13.79 14.49
C ASN A 769 36.08 -12.97 13.19
N LYS A 770 36.53 -11.71 13.31
CA LYS A 770 36.76 -10.78 12.19
C LYS A 770 37.72 -11.24 11.10
N HIS A 771 38.58 -12.20 11.40
CA HIS A 771 39.53 -12.79 10.46
C HIS A 771 38.96 -14.03 9.76
N GLY A 772 37.71 -14.40 10.03
CA GLY A 772 37.07 -15.60 9.49
C GLY A 772 37.55 -16.89 10.17
N HIS A 773 38.26 -16.81 11.31
CA HIS A 773 38.65 -17.99 12.07
C HIS A 773 37.50 -18.43 12.97
N ARG A 774 37.20 -19.73 12.97
CA ARG A 774 36.22 -20.33 13.88
C ARG A 774 36.78 -20.33 15.30
N ILE A 775 36.09 -19.68 16.22
CA ILE A 775 36.49 -19.52 17.63
C ILE A 775 35.57 -20.29 18.60
N PHE A 776 34.41 -20.74 18.13
CA PHE A 776 33.51 -21.64 18.85
C PHE A 776 32.83 -22.59 17.87
N SER A 777 32.58 -23.83 18.30
CA SER A 777 31.71 -24.77 17.60
C SER A 777 30.93 -25.61 18.61
N SER A 778 29.69 -25.93 18.27
CA SER A 778 28.89 -26.90 18.99
C SER A 778 29.37 -28.34 18.78
N ARG A 779 30.24 -28.57 17.79
CA ARG A 779 30.97 -29.83 17.60
C ARG A 779 32.37 -29.66 18.19
N GLY A 780 32.77 -30.63 19.01
CA GLY A 780 34.00 -30.60 19.80
C GLY A 780 35.29 -30.37 19.01
#